data_AF-A0AA41SB67-F1
#
_entry.id   AF-A0AA41SB67-F1
#
_cell.length_a   1.000
_cell.length_b   1.000
_cell.length_c   1.000
_cell.angle_alpha   90.00
_cell.angle_beta   90.00
_cell.angle_gamma   90.00
#
_symmetry.space_group_name_H-M   'P 1'
#
loop_
_entity.id
_entity.type
_entity.pdbx_description
1 polymer ?
#
loop_
_entity_poly.entity_id
_entity_poly.type
_entity_poly.pdbx_seq_one_letter_code
_entity_poly.pdbx_strand_id
1 'polypeptide(L)'
;MDYTLVKSINPDFKNAIVQINVYKQHRQTIQYIQPQEHEKLSQVELLVIDEATAIPLPVVKSLFGPYLIFLSSTVTGYEGTGRSLSLKLLRQLEEQSQNNKSLEGALSGRVFKKVELSEAIRYAPGDPIESWLHGLLCLDATSAVPNINRLPPPTECDLYYVNRDTLFSCHKDSELFLQRMMGLYVSSHYKNSPNDLQLMADAPAHHLFVLLGPVDESKNHLPEILCVIQVCLEGQISHRSAMNSLKDGHSPDGDQIPWKFCEQFRDPIFPSLSGARIVRIAVHPSAMKVGFLLWQYYEGQLTSIDEIDVEQDDEEIAPVKVTEAAEKVSLLEETIKPRANLPHLLVHLRERKPEKLHYFGVSFGLTLDLFRFWRRHKFAPFYIGQIPNAVTGEHTCMVIKPLNNDDIEVSGSDQWGFFSLFYQDFRRRFARLLGSSFRSMECKLAMIVLDPKINVTDSEPAAENGNGIFSPHDMNRLEAYTSHLTEFHMILDLLPIMAHQYFQKKFPVELSYVQASILLCMGLQNQNVTCIAEQLNLQREQILSNFFEVMNRFYNYLQNVAAKEIELTLPRLKKVEMLPHDISLDDDLNDAAKQVEDKMKDESRGSLNPQFLQQYAIVDKEAAFEEALKHGAGKIGAGGVISLKSTKQKKEKKGKDGKEKESDKSSSKKGGKNDSGSRSHKRKRN
;
A
#
# COMPACT_ATOMS: atom_id res chain seq x y z
N MET A 1 14.34 27.93 -58.22
CA MET A 1 13.71 27.48 -56.96
C MET A 1 14.75 27.62 -55.89
N ASP A 2 14.67 28.68 -55.09
CA ASP A 2 15.74 29.07 -54.15
C ASP A 2 15.74 28.21 -52.88
N TYR A 3 14.91 27.16 -52.84
CA TYR A 3 14.79 26.23 -51.71
C TYR A 3 14.41 24.80 -52.15
N THR A 4 14.79 23.82 -51.34
CA THR A 4 14.39 22.40 -51.45
C THR A 4 13.64 21.97 -50.20
N LEU A 5 12.52 21.25 -50.37
CA LEU A 5 11.70 20.71 -49.29
C LEU A 5 11.92 19.21 -49.14
N VAL A 6 12.19 18.75 -47.92
CA VAL A 6 12.24 17.32 -47.57
C VAL A 6 10.99 17.00 -46.75
N LYS A 7 10.25 15.99 -47.20
CA LYS A 7 9.03 15.51 -46.53
C LYS A 7 9.35 14.32 -45.63
N SER A 8 8.58 14.18 -44.55
CA SER A 8 8.66 13.03 -43.65
C SER A 8 8.29 11.75 -44.40
N ILE A 9 9.06 10.69 -44.13
CA ILE A 9 8.78 9.33 -44.61
C ILE A 9 7.83 8.61 -43.62
N ASN A 10 7.68 9.14 -42.40
CA ASN A 10 6.87 8.52 -41.36
C ASN A 10 5.36 8.76 -41.62
N PRO A 11 4.53 7.70 -41.69
CA PRO A 11 3.08 7.79 -41.94
C PRO A 11 2.34 8.67 -40.92
N ASP A 12 2.79 8.72 -39.67
CA ASP A 12 2.16 9.52 -38.60
C ASP A 12 2.16 11.02 -38.92
N PHE A 13 3.17 11.48 -39.68
CA PHE A 13 3.36 12.88 -40.03
C PHE A 13 2.69 13.26 -41.36
N LYS A 14 1.91 12.37 -42.01
CA LYS A 14 1.13 12.66 -43.23
C LYS A 14 1.90 13.48 -44.28
N ASN A 15 3.14 13.10 -44.62
CA ASN A 15 4.02 13.81 -45.56
C ASN A 15 4.35 15.28 -45.18
N ALA A 16 4.34 15.62 -43.88
CA ALA A 16 4.72 16.94 -43.38
C ALA A 16 6.14 17.30 -43.82
N ILE A 17 6.39 18.60 -44.01
CA ILE A 17 7.70 19.14 -44.36
C ILE A 17 8.56 19.10 -43.09
N VAL A 18 9.63 18.31 -43.10
CA VAL A 18 10.54 18.14 -41.95
C VAL A 18 11.76 19.05 -42.09
N GLN A 19 12.19 19.33 -43.31
CA GLN A 19 13.37 20.15 -43.56
C GLN A 19 13.19 21.04 -44.79
N ILE A 20 13.64 22.29 -44.66
CA ILE A 20 13.67 23.29 -45.73
C ILE A 20 15.12 23.75 -45.85
N ASN A 21 15.73 23.56 -47.02
CA ASN A 21 17.04 24.14 -47.31
C ASN A 21 16.86 25.32 -48.25
N VAL A 22 17.38 26.49 -47.89
CA VAL A 22 17.33 27.73 -48.68
C VAL A 22 18.74 28.05 -49.17
N TYR A 23 18.89 28.40 -50.45
CA TYR A 23 20.19 28.55 -51.13
C TYR A 23 20.44 29.97 -51.68
N LYS A 24 19.67 30.98 -51.25
CA LYS A 24 19.60 32.29 -51.90
C LYS A 24 20.87 33.15 -51.74
N GLN A 25 21.45 33.22 -50.54
CA GLN A 25 22.67 34.01 -50.24
C GLN A 25 23.69 33.22 -49.41
N HIS A 26 23.21 32.43 -48.45
CA HIS A 26 23.98 31.43 -47.73
C HIS A 26 23.10 30.20 -47.51
N ARG A 27 23.71 29.02 -47.35
CA ARG A 27 22.96 27.78 -47.11
C ARG A 27 22.33 27.85 -45.72
N GLN A 28 21.01 27.98 -45.67
CA GLN A 28 20.22 27.90 -44.44
C GLN A 28 19.46 26.58 -44.44
N THR A 29 19.48 25.87 -43.33
CA THR A 29 18.70 24.64 -43.14
C THR A 29 17.77 24.84 -41.95
N ILE A 30 16.47 24.83 -42.22
CA ILE A 30 15.42 24.82 -41.20
C ILE A 30 14.97 23.38 -41.06
N GLN A 31 15.07 22.81 -39.86
CA GLN A 31 14.69 21.43 -39.58
C GLN A 31 13.76 21.38 -38.38
N TYR A 32 12.67 20.63 -38.51
CA TYR A 32 11.81 20.28 -37.39
C TYR A 32 12.45 19.12 -36.62
N ILE A 33 12.52 19.26 -35.30
CA ILE A 33 13.07 18.26 -34.38
C ILE A 33 12.05 18.06 -33.27
N GLN A 34 11.83 16.80 -32.89
CA GLN A 34 10.97 16.50 -31.75
C GLN A 34 11.67 16.89 -30.44
N PRO A 35 10.96 17.43 -29.44
CA PRO A 35 11.55 17.85 -28.16
C PRO A 35 12.36 16.77 -27.42
N GLN A 36 12.07 15.50 -27.68
CA GLN A 36 12.74 14.35 -27.06
C GLN A 36 14.15 14.11 -27.64
N GLU A 37 14.41 14.54 -28.87
CA GLU A 37 15.68 14.29 -29.57
C GLU A 37 16.72 15.40 -29.32
N HIS A 38 16.91 15.78 -28.05
CA HIS A 38 17.78 16.91 -27.69
C HIS A 38 19.26 16.70 -28.08
N GLU A 39 19.70 15.45 -28.24
CA GLU A 39 21.08 15.11 -28.62
C GLU A 39 21.47 15.65 -30.01
N LYS A 40 20.49 15.73 -30.92
CA LYS A 40 20.68 16.25 -32.29
C LYS A 40 20.89 17.77 -32.33
N LEU A 41 20.69 18.48 -31.22
CA LEU A 41 20.80 19.94 -31.13
C LEU A 41 22.23 20.45 -31.00
N SER A 42 23.23 19.56 -30.92
CA SER A 42 24.64 19.94 -30.71
C SER A 42 25.23 20.82 -31.82
N GLN A 43 24.63 20.84 -33.02
CA GLN A 43 25.10 21.63 -34.18
C GLN A 43 24.24 22.86 -34.48
N VAL A 44 23.27 23.19 -33.61
CA VAL A 44 22.30 24.25 -33.88
C VAL A 44 22.84 25.61 -33.39
N GLU A 45 22.71 26.64 -34.22
CA GLU A 45 23.05 28.02 -33.88
C GLU A 45 21.85 28.79 -33.29
N LEU A 46 20.64 28.47 -33.75
CA LEU A 46 19.39 29.09 -33.33
C LEU A 46 18.31 28.03 -33.11
N LEU A 47 17.74 27.99 -31.90
CA LEU A 47 16.59 27.16 -31.57
C LEU A 47 15.34 28.03 -31.37
N VAL A 48 14.25 27.68 -32.05
CA VAL A 48 12.93 28.29 -31.83
C VAL A 48 12.01 27.23 -31.26
N ILE A 49 11.47 27.48 -30.07
CA ILE A 49 10.52 26.60 -29.41
C ILE A 49 9.18 27.32 -29.39
N ASP A 50 8.21 26.73 -30.10
CA ASP A 50 6.82 27.19 -30.06
C ASP A 50 6.03 26.49 -28.96
N GLU A 51 5.16 27.23 -28.29
CA GLU A 51 4.40 26.80 -27.11
C GLU A 51 5.25 26.06 -26.06
N ALA A 52 6.32 26.72 -25.60
CA ALA A 52 7.28 26.14 -24.67
C ALA A 52 6.66 25.68 -23.33
N THR A 53 5.50 26.22 -22.95
CA THR A 53 4.78 25.84 -21.73
C THR A 53 4.00 24.53 -21.86
N ALA A 54 3.70 24.08 -23.07
CA ALA A 54 3.11 22.76 -23.30
C ALA A 54 4.14 21.63 -23.12
N ILE A 55 5.43 21.96 -23.12
CA ILE A 55 6.53 21.01 -22.98
C ILE A 55 6.92 20.88 -21.50
N PRO A 56 7.15 19.66 -20.99
CA PRO A 56 7.61 19.43 -19.62
C PRO A 56 8.88 20.22 -19.28
N LEU A 57 8.92 20.86 -18.11
CA LEU A 57 10.05 21.67 -17.67
C LEU A 57 11.42 20.94 -17.73
N PRO A 58 11.55 19.65 -17.36
CA PRO A 58 12.82 18.94 -17.50
C PRO A 58 13.28 18.81 -18.95
N VAL A 59 12.35 18.62 -19.89
CA VAL A 59 12.63 18.56 -21.33
C VAL A 59 13.02 19.94 -21.84
N VAL A 60 12.31 20.99 -21.44
CA VAL A 60 12.70 22.37 -21.80
C VAL A 60 14.12 22.69 -21.30
N LYS A 61 14.48 22.22 -20.11
CA LYS A 61 15.83 22.38 -19.56
C LYS A 61 16.89 21.58 -20.33
N SER A 62 16.58 20.38 -20.82
CA SER A 62 17.53 19.62 -21.65
C SER A 62 17.72 20.23 -23.04
N LEU A 63 16.73 20.98 -23.53
CA LEU A 63 16.82 21.77 -24.77
C LEU A 63 17.66 23.05 -24.61
N PHE A 64 18.12 23.40 -23.40
CA PHE A 64 18.95 24.58 -23.20
C PHE A 64 20.42 24.28 -23.46
N GLY A 65 20.92 24.68 -24.65
CA GLY A 65 22.33 24.60 -25.04
C GLY A 65 23.07 25.95 -25.09
N PRO A 66 24.33 25.99 -25.57
CA PRO A 66 25.13 27.21 -25.68
C PRO A 66 24.70 28.16 -26.81
N TYR A 67 23.62 27.87 -27.53
CA TYR A 67 23.09 28.62 -28.67
C TYR A 67 21.99 29.62 -28.31
N LEU A 68 21.56 30.43 -29.28
CA LEU A 68 20.46 31.39 -29.12
C LEU A 68 19.11 30.66 -29.12
N ILE A 69 18.21 31.04 -28.20
CA ILE A 69 16.92 30.38 -28.01
C ILE A 69 15.79 31.41 -28.03
N PHE A 70 14.81 31.22 -28.90
CA PHE A 70 13.52 31.91 -28.85
C PHE A 70 12.47 30.97 -28.27
N LEU A 71 11.73 31.47 -27.29
CA LEU A 71 10.61 30.77 -26.65
C LEU A 71 9.35 31.59 -26.91
N SER A 72 8.35 30.99 -27.57
CA SER A 72 6.98 31.52 -27.58
C SER A 72 6.09 30.72 -26.61
N SER A 73 5.15 31.41 -25.99
CA SER A 73 4.13 30.81 -25.15
C SER A 73 2.87 31.67 -25.16
N THR A 74 1.73 31.02 -25.05
CA THR A 74 0.45 31.68 -24.75
C THR A 74 0.21 31.77 -23.24
N VAL A 75 -0.32 32.91 -22.78
CA VAL A 75 -0.59 33.16 -21.35
C VAL A 75 -2.09 33.15 -21.07
N THR A 76 -2.87 33.89 -21.86
CA THR A 76 -4.33 34.01 -21.74
C THR A 76 -4.98 33.35 -22.96
N GLY A 77 -5.81 32.33 -22.74
CA GLY A 77 -6.52 31.64 -23.82
C GLY A 77 -6.96 30.22 -23.45
N TYR A 78 -7.59 29.53 -24.41
CA TYR A 78 -8.14 28.18 -24.23
C TYR A 78 -7.07 27.09 -24.03
N GLU A 79 -5.88 27.30 -24.60
CA GLU A 79 -4.69 26.44 -24.43
C GLU A 79 -3.65 27.06 -23.49
N GLY A 80 -3.96 28.24 -22.93
CA GLY A 80 -3.08 28.96 -22.03
C GLY A 80 -2.77 28.13 -20.79
N THR A 81 -1.55 27.63 -20.71
CA THR A 81 -0.99 27.12 -19.46
C THR A 81 -0.93 28.27 -18.47
N GLY A 82 -1.39 28.05 -17.23
CA GLY A 82 -1.48 29.10 -16.23
C GLY A 82 -0.20 29.93 -16.11
N ARG A 83 -0.38 31.25 -15.99
CA ARG A 83 0.68 32.27 -15.83
C ARG A 83 1.70 31.92 -14.74
N SER A 84 1.42 30.99 -13.84
CA SER A 84 2.35 30.51 -12.81
C SER A 84 3.55 29.73 -13.35
N LEU A 85 3.41 28.97 -14.44
CA LEU A 85 4.55 28.26 -15.06
C LEU A 85 5.45 29.24 -15.80
N SER A 86 4.87 30.14 -16.60
CA SER A 86 5.63 31.22 -17.21
C SER A 86 6.32 32.01 -16.11
N LEU A 87 5.65 32.39 -15.01
CA LEU A 87 6.30 33.06 -13.88
C LEU A 87 7.40 32.24 -13.20
N LYS A 88 7.27 30.91 -13.02
CA LYS A 88 8.34 30.08 -12.43
C LYS A 88 9.54 29.93 -13.36
N LEU A 89 9.31 29.65 -14.64
CA LEU A 89 10.37 29.54 -15.66
C LEU A 89 11.06 30.89 -15.86
N LEU A 90 10.28 31.97 -16.00
CA LEU A 90 10.77 33.34 -16.13
C LEU A 90 11.57 33.73 -14.89
N ARG A 91 11.07 33.49 -13.67
CA ARG A 91 11.85 33.74 -12.43
C ARG A 91 13.15 32.96 -12.39
N GLN A 92 13.14 31.67 -12.74
CA GLN A 92 14.38 30.87 -12.80
C GLN A 92 15.38 31.43 -13.81
N LEU A 93 14.92 31.85 -14.99
CA LEU A 93 15.77 32.45 -16.03
C LEU A 93 16.26 33.85 -15.62
N GLU A 94 15.43 34.64 -14.95
CA GLU A 94 15.78 35.95 -14.39
C GLU A 94 16.82 35.82 -13.26
N GLU A 95 16.64 34.88 -12.33
CA GLU A 95 17.59 34.59 -11.24
C GLU A 95 18.94 34.14 -11.79
N GLN A 96 18.96 33.26 -12.80
CA GLN A 96 20.18 32.85 -13.50
C GLN A 96 20.86 34.01 -14.21
N SER A 97 20.08 34.94 -14.77
CA SER A 97 20.63 36.14 -15.43
C SER A 97 21.17 37.17 -14.42
N GLN A 98 20.56 37.28 -13.23
CA GLN A 98 20.99 38.21 -12.18
C GLN A 98 22.20 37.71 -11.39
N ASN A 99 22.25 36.43 -11.01
CA ASN A 99 23.38 35.87 -10.26
C ASN A 99 24.70 35.95 -11.05
N ASN A 100 24.64 35.88 -12.38
CA ASN A 100 25.82 35.96 -13.26
C ASN A 100 26.39 37.38 -13.44
N LYS A 101 25.73 38.44 -12.95
CA LYS A 101 26.33 39.78 -12.91
C LYS A 101 27.34 39.97 -11.77
N SER A 102 27.40 39.02 -10.82
CA SER A 102 28.20 39.16 -9.59
C SER A 102 29.51 38.34 -9.55
N LEU A 103 29.74 37.44 -10.52
CA LEU A 103 30.96 36.63 -10.63
C LEU A 103 31.53 36.69 -12.06
N GLU A 104 32.55 37.53 -12.28
CA GLU A 104 33.28 37.72 -13.55
C GLU A 104 34.12 36.50 -14.01
N GLY A 105 33.68 35.26 -13.81
CA GLY A 105 34.53 34.08 -14.03
C GLY A 105 33.91 32.83 -14.66
N ALA A 106 32.60 32.76 -14.88
CA ALA A 106 31.96 31.55 -15.45
C ALA A 106 31.40 31.80 -16.87
N LEU A 107 31.90 31.04 -17.84
CA LEU A 107 31.67 31.11 -19.30
C LEU A 107 30.23 30.83 -19.80
N SER A 108 29.17 31.12 -19.03
CA SER A 108 27.79 30.94 -19.50
C SER A 108 26.83 32.02 -18.97
N GLY A 109 27.10 33.28 -19.33
CA GLY A 109 26.23 34.42 -19.02
C GLY A 109 25.06 34.52 -20.00
N ARG A 110 24.01 33.71 -19.82
CA ARG A 110 22.80 33.83 -20.65
C ARG A 110 22.01 35.09 -20.24
N VAL A 111 21.78 35.98 -21.21
CA VAL A 111 20.96 37.20 -21.03
C VAL A 111 19.52 36.87 -21.37
N PHE A 112 18.62 37.04 -20.39
CA PHE A 112 17.18 36.85 -20.60
C PHE A 112 16.50 38.18 -20.93
N LYS A 113 15.71 38.23 -22.02
CA LYS A 113 14.90 39.40 -22.41
C LYS A 113 13.46 38.98 -22.66
N LYS A 114 12.53 39.57 -21.92
CA LYS A 114 11.09 39.34 -22.07
C LYS A 114 10.48 40.32 -23.07
N VAL A 115 9.62 39.83 -23.95
CA VAL A 115 8.78 40.61 -24.87
C VAL A 115 7.35 40.09 -24.76
N GLU A 116 6.38 40.97 -24.57
CA GLU A 116 4.96 40.63 -24.52
C GLU A 116 4.23 41.24 -25.73
N LEU A 117 3.35 40.45 -26.34
CA LEU A 117 2.51 40.88 -27.47
C LEU A 117 1.06 40.94 -26.99
N SER A 118 0.45 42.12 -27.03
CA SER A 118 -0.94 42.34 -26.60
C SER A 118 -1.86 42.80 -27.72
N GLU A 119 -1.32 43.25 -28.86
CA GLU A 119 -2.11 43.74 -29.99
C GLU A 119 -2.62 42.56 -30.83
N ALA A 120 -3.95 42.41 -30.91
CA ALA A 120 -4.58 41.38 -31.73
C ALA A 120 -4.48 41.71 -33.22
N ILE A 121 -4.15 40.72 -34.04
CA ILE A 121 -4.08 40.88 -35.50
C ILE A 121 -5.40 40.63 -36.22
N ARG A 122 -6.36 39.96 -35.56
CA ARG A 122 -7.63 39.51 -36.18
C ARG A 122 -8.78 40.50 -35.99
N TYR A 123 -8.75 41.28 -34.92
CA TYR A 123 -9.80 42.20 -34.51
C TYR A 123 -9.17 43.44 -33.86
N ALA A 124 -9.98 44.49 -33.71
CA ALA A 124 -9.53 45.76 -33.15
C ALA A 124 -9.23 45.66 -31.65
N PRO A 125 -8.30 46.47 -31.12
CA PRO A 125 -8.05 46.52 -29.68
C PRO A 125 -9.31 46.98 -28.92
N GLY A 126 -9.66 46.25 -27.86
CA GLY A 126 -10.81 46.58 -27.00
C GLY A 126 -12.16 46.10 -27.54
N ASP A 127 -12.18 44.95 -28.24
CA ASP A 127 -13.42 44.36 -28.72
C ASP A 127 -14.36 44.00 -27.54
N PRO A 128 -15.61 44.50 -27.51
CA PRO A 128 -16.55 44.20 -26.44
C PRO A 128 -16.90 42.70 -26.36
N ILE A 129 -16.86 41.97 -27.48
CA ILE A 129 -17.13 40.52 -27.51
C ILE A 129 -15.99 39.76 -26.84
N GLU A 130 -14.74 40.17 -27.09
CA GLU A 130 -13.57 39.60 -26.42
C GLU A 130 -13.62 39.86 -24.92
N SER A 131 -13.91 41.10 -24.51
CA SER A 131 -14.05 41.45 -23.10
C SER A 131 -15.18 40.68 -22.40
N TRP A 132 -16.31 40.49 -23.07
CA TRP A 132 -17.40 39.66 -22.57
C TRP A 132 -16.98 38.19 -22.43
N LEU A 133 -16.32 37.63 -23.45
CA LEU A 133 -15.86 36.24 -23.44
C LEU A 133 -14.81 35.99 -22.35
N HIS A 134 -13.89 36.94 -22.15
CA HIS A 134 -12.88 36.90 -21.10
C HIS A 134 -13.50 36.98 -19.71
N GLY A 135 -14.54 37.80 -19.54
CA GLY A 135 -15.35 37.85 -18.31
C GLY A 135 -16.02 36.51 -18.05
N LEU A 136 -16.79 36.01 -19.01
CA LEU A 136 -17.57 34.77 -18.90
C LEU A 136 -16.70 33.53 -18.60
N LEU A 137 -15.58 33.39 -19.30
CA LEU A 137 -14.66 32.26 -19.11
C LEU A 137 -13.59 32.52 -18.04
N CYS A 138 -13.64 33.69 -17.38
CA CYS A 138 -12.68 34.10 -16.35
C CYS A 138 -11.21 33.96 -16.77
N LEU A 139 -10.89 34.29 -18.03
CA LEU A 139 -9.53 34.16 -18.57
C LEU A 139 -8.58 35.22 -17.99
N ASP A 140 -9.11 36.36 -17.56
CA ASP A 140 -8.36 37.47 -16.95
C ASP A 140 -8.08 37.29 -15.45
N ALA A 141 -8.44 36.14 -14.88
CA ALA A 141 -8.43 35.87 -13.44
C ALA A 141 -7.05 35.96 -12.75
N THR A 142 -5.95 36.11 -13.50
CA THR A 142 -4.61 36.27 -12.93
C THR A 142 -4.38 37.62 -12.24
N SER A 143 -5.14 38.65 -12.58
CA SER A 143 -5.09 39.96 -11.92
C SER A 143 -5.88 39.99 -10.60
N ALA A 144 -6.70 38.97 -10.35
CA ALA A 144 -7.62 38.92 -9.22
C ALA A 144 -7.04 38.20 -7.98
N VAL A 145 -5.79 37.72 -8.02
CA VAL A 145 -5.14 37.13 -6.85
C VAL A 145 -4.59 38.25 -5.95
N PRO A 146 -5.18 38.50 -4.77
CA PRO A 146 -4.70 39.56 -3.90
C PRO A 146 -3.31 39.21 -3.34
N ASN A 147 -2.42 40.20 -3.26
CA ASN A 147 -1.14 40.04 -2.57
C ASN A 147 -1.39 39.98 -1.06
N ILE A 148 -1.40 38.77 -0.50
CA ILE A 148 -1.59 38.55 0.93
C ILE A 148 -0.31 38.99 1.67
N ASN A 149 -0.37 40.14 2.35
CA ASN A 149 0.75 40.68 3.12
C ASN A 149 0.93 39.99 4.49
N ARG A 150 -0.14 39.38 5.05
CA ARG A 150 -0.09 38.59 6.30
C ARG A 150 -1.01 37.39 6.20
N LEU A 151 -0.46 36.20 6.40
CA LEU A 151 -1.26 34.99 6.53
C LEU A 151 -1.88 34.91 7.94
N PRO A 152 -3.20 34.68 8.08
CA PRO A 152 -3.78 34.32 9.36
C PRO A 152 -3.26 32.94 9.81
N PRO A 153 -3.23 32.67 11.14
CA PRO A 153 -2.87 31.35 11.65
C PRO A 153 -3.90 30.31 11.17
N PRO A 154 -3.48 29.06 10.87
CA PRO A 154 -4.38 28.00 10.36
C PRO A 154 -5.61 27.72 11.24
N THR A 155 -5.54 28.02 12.52
CA THR A 155 -6.61 27.78 13.50
C THR A 155 -7.78 28.76 13.37
N GLU A 156 -7.56 29.93 12.77
CA GLU A 156 -8.58 30.96 12.54
C GLU A 156 -9.19 30.87 11.13
N CYS A 157 -8.74 29.89 10.33
CA CYS A 157 -9.24 29.68 8.99
C CYS A 157 -10.33 28.60 9.01
N ASP A 158 -11.55 28.98 8.64
CA ASP A 158 -12.66 28.06 8.51
C ASP A 158 -12.91 27.67 7.06
N LEU A 159 -13.39 26.45 6.89
CA LEU A 159 -13.71 25.87 5.59
C LEU A 159 -15.21 26.05 5.35
N TYR A 160 -15.58 26.50 4.16
CA TYR A 160 -16.95 26.75 3.73
C TYR A 160 -17.30 25.90 2.52
N TYR A 161 -18.54 25.45 2.47
CA TYR A 161 -19.13 24.82 1.29
C TYR A 161 -19.70 25.90 0.38
N VAL A 162 -19.36 25.85 -0.91
CA VAL A 162 -19.86 26.81 -1.90
C VAL A 162 -21.07 26.23 -2.61
N ASN A 163 -22.19 26.96 -2.55
CA ASN A 163 -23.38 26.58 -3.28
C ASN A 163 -23.24 26.94 -4.77
N ARG A 164 -23.17 25.91 -5.62
CA ARG A 164 -23.00 26.03 -7.06
C ARG A 164 -24.09 26.88 -7.74
N ASP A 165 -25.35 26.66 -7.40
CA ASP A 165 -26.48 27.33 -8.04
C ASP A 165 -26.41 28.85 -7.86
N THR A 166 -25.88 29.28 -6.72
CA THR A 166 -25.71 30.69 -6.37
C THR A 166 -24.41 31.26 -6.94
N LEU A 167 -23.37 30.44 -7.05
CA LEU A 167 -22.08 30.82 -7.64
C LEU A 167 -22.26 31.18 -9.13
N PHE A 168 -23.03 30.38 -9.87
CA PHE A 168 -23.28 30.60 -11.31
C PHE A 168 -24.53 31.46 -11.58
N SER A 169 -25.01 32.22 -10.60
CA SER A 169 -26.19 33.10 -10.75
C SER A 169 -25.92 34.40 -11.54
N CYS A 170 -24.65 34.67 -11.91
CA CYS A 170 -24.20 35.89 -12.59
C CYS A 170 -24.47 37.18 -11.78
N HIS A 171 -24.47 37.09 -10.44
CA HIS A 171 -24.46 38.26 -9.57
C HIS A 171 -23.06 38.92 -9.57
N LYS A 172 -22.98 40.24 -9.37
CA LYS A 172 -21.69 40.97 -9.42
C LYS A 172 -20.66 40.43 -8.42
N ASP A 173 -21.09 40.15 -7.19
CA ASP A 173 -20.21 39.64 -6.14
C ASP A 173 -19.86 38.17 -6.34
N SER A 174 -20.78 37.36 -6.88
CA SER A 174 -20.52 35.95 -7.17
C SER A 174 -19.55 35.80 -8.34
N GLU A 175 -19.65 36.67 -9.34
CA GLU A 175 -18.73 36.73 -10.47
C GLU A 175 -17.32 37.13 -10.03
N LEU A 176 -17.19 38.14 -9.15
CA LEU A 176 -15.91 38.51 -8.57
C LEU A 176 -15.32 37.37 -7.71
N PHE A 177 -16.16 36.67 -6.94
CA PHE A 177 -15.74 35.50 -6.18
C PHE A 177 -15.28 34.34 -7.09
N LEU A 178 -16.01 34.07 -8.17
CA LEU A 178 -15.67 33.06 -9.18
C LEU A 178 -14.36 33.41 -9.88
N GLN A 179 -14.15 34.68 -10.25
CA GLN A 179 -12.88 35.15 -10.82
C GLN A 179 -11.71 34.95 -9.85
N ARG A 180 -11.88 35.26 -8.55
CA ARG A 180 -10.83 35.00 -7.53
C ARG A 180 -10.53 33.49 -7.41
N MET A 181 -11.58 32.67 -7.38
CA MET A 181 -11.47 31.21 -7.30
C MET A 181 -10.77 30.62 -8.54
N MET A 182 -11.17 31.04 -9.74
CA MET A 182 -10.56 30.60 -11.00
C MET A 182 -9.12 31.10 -11.12
N GLY A 183 -8.84 32.32 -10.64
CA GLY A 183 -7.48 32.86 -10.56
C GLY A 183 -6.56 31.98 -9.74
N LEU A 184 -7.08 31.43 -8.64
CA LEU A 184 -6.35 30.47 -7.81
C LEU A 184 -6.11 29.13 -8.53
N TYR A 185 -7.12 28.58 -9.20
CA TYR A 185 -6.95 27.35 -10.01
C TYR A 185 -5.91 27.53 -11.12
N VAL A 186 -5.97 28.66 -11.84
CA VAL A 186 -5.01 29.00 -12.89
C VAL A 186 -3.60 29.19 -12.33
N SER A 187 -3.47 29.71 -11.12
CA SER A 187 -2.17 29.86 -10.47
C SER A 187 -1.57 28.52 -9.98
N SER A 188 -2.40 27.57 -9.57
CA SER A 188 -1.95 26.33 -8.90
C SER A 188 -1.68 25.18 -9.86
N HIS A 189 -2.43 25.07 -10.95
CA HIS A 189 -2.39 23.93 -11.86
C HIS A 189 -1.55 24.19 -13.13
N TYR A 190 -0.91 23.13 -13.62
CA TYR A 190 -0.02 23.18 -14.79
C TYR A 190 -0.76 23.50 -16.09
N LYS A 191 -1.92 22.85 -16.30
CA LYS A 191 -2.79 23.05 -17.46
C LYS A 191 -4.23 23.07 -16.99
N ASN A 192 -4.97 24.08 -17.44
CA ASN A 192 -6.41 24.15 -17.25
C ASN A 192 -7.07 24.22 -18.62
N SER A 193 -8.31 23.75 -18.68
CA SER A 193 -9.16 23.89 -19.86
C SER A 193 -10.37 24.72 -19.47
N PRO A 194 -10.86 25.63 -20.33
CA PRO A 194 -12.13 26.32 -20.09
C PRO A 194 -13.30 25.35 -19.85
N ASN A 195 -13.23 24.13 -20.41
CA ASN A 195 -14.23 23.09 -20.19
C ASN A 195 -14.33 22.65 -18.71
N ASP A 196 -13.32 22.94 -17.89
CA ASP A 196 -13.35 22.64 -16.46
C ASP A 196 -14.44 23.43 -15.73
N LEU A 197 -14.70 24.68 -16.15
CA LEU A 197 -15.80 25.49 -15.62
C LEU A 197 -17.16 24.86 -15.95
N GLN A 198 -17.30 24.37 -17.19
CA GLN A 198 -18.50 23.65 -17.61
C GLN A 198 -18.68 22.36 -16.80
N LEU A 199 -17.62 21.58 -16.59
CA LEU A 199 -17.67 20.36 -15.79
C LEU A 199 -18.10 20.66 -14.34
N MET A 200 -17.59 21.75 -13.76
CA MET A 200 -17.97 22.18 -12.41
C MET A 200 -19.44 22.63 -12.32
N ALA A 201 -19.96 23.25 -13.37
CA ALA A 201 -21.35 23.71 -13.44
C ALA A 201 -22.34 22.56 -13.64
N ASP A 202 -22.02 21.63 -14.54
CA ASP A 202 -22.96 20.60 -15.03
C ASP A 202 -23.03 19.38 -14.09
N ALA A 203 -21.89 18.86 -13.64
CA ALA A 203 -21.86 17.53 -13.01
C ALA A 203 -22.26 17.60 -11.51
N PRO A 204 -23.39 16.99 -11.10
CA PRO A 204 -23.97 17.19 -9.77
C PRO A 204 -23.11 16.65 -8.63
N ALA A 205 -22.29 15.64 -8.90
CA ALA A 205 -21.37 15.02 -7.95
C ALA A 205 -20.17 15.89 -7.56
N HIS A 206 -19.96 17.04 -8.24
CA HIS A 206 -18.89 17.96 -7.89
C HIS A 206 -19.30 18.91 -6.75
N HIS A 207 -18.51 18.87 -5.68
CA HIS A 207 -18.60 19.75 -4.53
C HIS A 207 -17.40 20.67 -4.45
N LEU A 208 -17.67 21.92 -4.08
CA LEU A 208 -16.67 22.97 -4.00
C LEU A 208 -16.55 23.43 -2.55
N PHE A 209 -15.31 23.45 -2.10
CA PHE A 209 -14.96 23.82 -0.75
C PHE A 209 -13.92 24.94 -0.80
N VAL A 210 -14.09 25.96 0.03
CA VAL A 210 -13.19 27.11 0.07
C VAL A 210 -12.74 27.36 1.49
N LEU A 211 -11.43 27.52 1.66
CA LEU A 211 -10.83 27.97 2.91
C LEU A 211 -10.72 29.49 2.86
N LEU A 212 -11.38 30.14 3.81
CA LEU A 212 -11.39 31.60 3.94
C LEU A 212 -10.54 32.01 5.13
N GLY A 213 -9.92 33.19 5.03
CA GLY A 213 -9.37 33.86 6.22
C GLY A 213 -10.49 34.34 7.15
N PRO A 214 -10.15 34.79 8.38
CA PRO A 214 -11.12 35.31 9.32
C PRO A 214 -11.91 36.46 8.68
N VAL A 215 -13.24 36.34 8.71
CA VAL A 215 -14.14 37.30 8.09
C VAL A 215 -14.50 38.37 9.11
N ASP A 216 -14.05 39.60 8.88
CA ASP A 216 -14.52 40.76 9.66
C ASP A 216 -15.95 41.10 9.20
N GLU A 217 -16.98 40.64 9.92
CA GLU A 217 -18.41 40.95 9.60
C GLU A 217 -18.70 42.45 9.49
N SER A 218 -17.89 43.29 10.16
CA SER A 218 -17.98 44.75 10.13
C SER A 218 -17.57 45.39 8.80
N LYS A 219 -16.73 44.70 8.01
CA LYS A 219 -16.29 45.15 6.69
C LYS A 219 -17.01 44.29 5.69
N ASN A 220 -18.08 44.81 5.08
CA ASN A 220 -18.86 44.14 4.04
C ASN A 220 -18.03 43.96 2.74
N HIS A 221 -16.91 43.24 2.84
CA HIS A 221 -15.94 42.95 1.81
C HIS A 221 -15.91 41.44 1.58
N LEU A 222 -15.77 41.03 0.33
CA LEU A 222 -15.65 39.62 -0.03
C LEU A 222 -14.41 39.02 0.64
N PRO A 223 -14.56 37.92 1.40
CA PRO A 223 -13.45 37.30 2.10
C PRO A 223 -12.39 36.81 1.10
N GLU A 224 -11.15 36.82 1.57
CA GLU A 224 -10.02 36.36 0.76
C GLU A 224 -9.99 34.83 0.71
N ILE A 225 -9.91 34.31 -0.51
CA ILE A 225 -9.85 32.88 -0.77
C ILE A 225 -8.40 32.41 -0.64
N LEU A 226 -8.11 31.63 0.39
CA LEU A 226 -6.77 31.10 0.66
C LEU A 226 -6.53 29.77 -0.08
N CYS A 227 -7.55 28.92 -0.10
CA CYS A 227 -7.52 27.62 -0.77
C CYS A 227 -8.88 27.27 -1.32
N VAL A 228 -8.89 26.55 -2.42
CA VAL A 228 -10.08 25.98 -3.05
C VAL A 228 -9.85 24.48 -3.26
N ILE A 229 -10.82 23.67 -2.87
CA ILE A 229 -10.80 22.22 -3.02
C ILE A 229 -12.03 21.80 -3.82
N GLN A 230 -11.80 21.07 -4.92
CA GLN A 230 -12.83 20.44 -5.72
C GLN A 230 -12.86 18.94 -5.43
N VAL A 231 -14.02 18.45 -4.98
CA VAL A 231 -14.26 17.04 -4.71
C VAL A 231 -15.33 16.52 -5.65
N CYS A 232 -15.18 15.30 -6.15
CA CYS A 232 -16.19 14.57 -6.88
C CYS A 232 -16.60 13.34 -6.07
N LEU A 233 -17.88 13.14 -5.82
CA LEU A 233 -18.36 11.89 -5.22
C LEU A 233 -18.35 10.78 -6.29
N GLU A 234 -17.72 9.65 -5.98
CA GLU A 234 -17.56 8.51 -6.89
C GLU A 234 -17.99 7.20 -6.21
N GLY A 235 -18.45 6.23 -7.00
CA GLY A 235 -18.79 4.89 -6.52
C GLY A 235 -20.28 4.61 -6.42
N GLN A 236 -20.67 3.69 -5.52
CA GLN A 236 -22.02 3.07 -5.50
C GLN A 236 -22.41 2.42 -6.85
N ILE A 237 -21.41 1.90 -7.56
CA ILE A 237 -21.63 1.25 -8.85
C ILE A 237 -22.19 -0.14 -8.61
N SER A 238 -23.25 -0.48 -9.36
CA SER A 238 -23.87 -1.79 -9.28
C SER A 238 -22.87 -2.90 -9.62
N HIS A 239 -22.86 -3.98 -8.82
CA HIS A 239 -21.99 -5.14 -9.04
C HIS A 239 -22.11 -5.72 -10.46
N ARG A 240 -23.32 -5.69 -11.05
CA ARG A 240 -23.55 -6.14 -12.43
C ARG A 240 -22.80 -5.28 -13.45
N SER A 241 -22.81 -3.95 -13.28
CA SER A 241 -22.09 -3.03 -14.15
C SER A 241 -20.57 -3.24 -14.02
N ALA A 242 -20.06 -3.33 -12.79
CA ALA A 242 -18.65 -3.62 -12.52
C ALA A 242 -18.17 -4.92 -13.20
N MET A 243 -18.96 -5.99 -13.10
CA MET A 243 -18.63 -7.28 -13.70
C MET A 243 -18.72 -7.28 -15.23
N ASN A 244 -19.64 -6.49 -15.81
CA ASN A 244 -19.73 -6.32 -17.27
C ASN A 244 -18.53 -5.56 -17.82
N SER A 245 -18.14 -4.44 -17.21
CA SER A 245 -16.95 -3.68 -17.62
C SER A 245 -15.66 -4.51 -17.53
N LEU A 246 -15.54 -5.39 -16.53
CA LEU A 246 -14.40 -6.30 -16.43
C LEU A 246 -14.37 -7.35 -17.57
N LYS A 247 -15.53 -7.79 -18.05
CA LYS A 247 -15.65 -8.73 -19.18
C LYS A 247 -15.37 -8.03 -20.51
N ASP A 248 -15.94 -6.84 -20.69
CA ASP A 248 -15.86 -6.08 -21.93
C ASP A 248 -14.50 -5.36 -22.08
N GLY A 249 -13.76 -5.19 -20.97
CA GLY A 249 -12.49 -4.46 -20.94
C GLY A 249 -12.65 -2.96 -21.20
N HIS A 250 -13.89 -2.44 -21.10
CA HIS A 250 -14.20 -1.04 -21.33
C HIS A 250 -14.49 -0.35 -19.98
N SER A 251 -13.78 0.74 -19.73
CA SER A 251 -14.03 1.63 -18.59
C SER A 251 -14.88 2.80 -19.08
N PRO A 252 -16.12 2.96 -18.58
CA PRO A 252 -16.94 4.13 -18.86
C PRO A 252 -16.26 5.44 -18.42
N ASP A 253 -16.69 6.54 -19.04
CA ASP A 253 -16.29 7.89 -18.62
C ASP A 253 -16.95 8.24 -17.27
N GLY A 254 -16.16 8.74 -16.31
CA GLY A 254 -16.58 8.96 -14.92
C GLY A 254 -15.91 7.98 -13.95
N ASP A 255 -16.15 8.14 -12.64
CA ASP A 255 -15.72 7.21 -11.57
C ASP A 255 -14.31 6.62 -11.75
N GLN A 256 -13.31 7.48 -11.90
CA GLN A 256 -11.97 7.06 -12.35
C GLN A 256 -11.31 6.09 -11.35
N ILE A 257 -11.48 6.32 -10.05
CA ILE A 257 -10.84 5.48 -9.04
C ILE A 257 -11.47 4.09 -8.99
N PRO A 258 -12.81 3.92 -8.89
CA PRO A 258 -13.46 2.62 -8.98
C PRO A 258 -13.03 1.79 -10.19
N TRP A 259 -13.05 2.37 -11.40
CA TRP A 259 -12.70 1.64 -12.62
C TRP A 259 -11.23 1.23 -12.65
N LYS A 260 -10.33 2.14 -12.27
CA LYS A 260 -8.89 1.82 -12.23
C LYS A 260 -8.56 0.80 -11.14
N PHE A 261 -9.25 0.85 -10.02
CA PHE A 261 -9.09 -0.15 -8.97
C PHE A 261 -9.54 -1.54 -9.45
N CYS A 262 -10.71 -1.63 -10.09
CA CYS A 262 -11.17 -2.85 -10.75
C CYS A 262 -10.18 -3.39 -11.79
N GLU A 263 -9.65 -2.52 -12.64
CA GLU A 263 -8.70 -2.92 -13.69
C GLU A 263 -7.43 -3.54 -13.09
N GLN A 264 -6.90 -2.94 -12.01
CA GLN A 264 -5.65 -3.37 -11.39
C GLN A 264 -5.79 -4.62 -10.52
N PHE A 265 -6.84 -4.72 -9.71
CA PHE A 265 -7.00 -5.79 -8.74
C PHE A 265 -8.02 -6.86 -9.15
N ARG A 266 -8.81 -6.59 -10.21
CA ARG A 266 -9.92 -7.45 -10.66
C ARG A 266 -10.93 -7.77 -9.57
N ASP A 267 -11.15 -6.81 -8.67
CA ASP A 267 -12.10 -6.91 -7.57
C ASP A 267 -13.41 -6.18 -7.92
N PRO A 268 -14.56 -6.87 -7.99
CA PRO A 268 -15.85 -6.26 -8.28
C PRO A 268 -16.52 -5.60 -7.04
N ILE A 269 -15.97 -5.78 -5.84
CA ILE A 269 -16.56 -5.27 -4.59
C ILE A 269 -16.26 -3.78 -4.40
N PHE A 270 -15.02 -3.36 -4.70
CA PHE A 270 -14.57 -1.99 -4.47
C PHE A 270 -15.46 -0.90 -5.13
N PRO A 271 -15.93 -1.04 -6.38
CA PRO A 271 -16.83 -0.03 -6.99
C PRO A 271 -18.17 0.15 -6.30
N SER A 272 -18.63 -0.86 -5.55
CA SER A 272 -19.86 -0.74 -4.77
C SER A 272 -19.68 0.14 -3.54
N LEU A 273 -18.44 0.40 -3.12
CA LEU A 273 -18.15 1.37 -2.06
C LEU A 273 -18.36 2.79 -2.58
N SER A 274 -18.91 3.64 -1.71
CA SER A 274 -18.97 5.09 -1.94
C SER A 274 -17.66 5.75 -1.50
N GLY A 275 -17.11 6.63 -2.32
CA GLY A 275 -15.93 7.41 -1.96
C GLY A 275 -15.96 8.80 -2.60
N ALA A 276 -14.92 9.56 -2.32
CA ALA A 276 -14.76 10.90 -2.87
C ALA A 276 -13.38 11.05 -3.49
N ARG A 277 -13.34 11.55 -4.73
CA ARG A 277 -12.13 11.92 -5.42
C ARG A 277 -11.86 13.41 -5.26
N ILE A 278 -10.72 13.76 -4.69
CA ILE A 278 -10.22 15.13 -4.77
C ILE A 278 -9.69 15.33 -6.19
N VAL A 279 -10.40 16.16 -6.96
CA VAL A 279 -10.06 16.44 -8.36
C VAL A 279 -8.98 17.51 -8.42
N ARG A 280 -9.14 18.60 -7.65
CA ARG A 280 -8.21 19.72 -7.62
C ARG A 280 -8.09 20.31 -6.22
N ILE A 281 -6.87 20.73 -5.90
CA ILE A 281 -6.57 21.60 -4.77
C ILE A 281 -5.77 22.77 -5.33
N ALA A 282 -6.30 23.98 -5.13
CA ALA A 282 -5.62 25.20 -5.49
C ALA A 282 -5.33 25.98 -4.20
N VAL A 283 -4.05 26.24 -3.95
CA VAL A 283 -3.58 26.95 -2.74
C VAL A 283 -2.86 28.19 -3.17
N HIS A 284 -3.08 29.28 -2.44
CA HIS A 284 -2.31 30.50 -2.67
C HIS A 284 -0.80 30.22 -2.49
N PRO A 285 0.09 30.69 -3.38
CA PRO A 285 1.53 30.40 -3.29
C PRO A 285 2.16 30.77 -1.93
N SER A 286 1.68 31.84 -1.30
CA SER A 286 2.13 32.26 0.05
C SER A 286 1.57 31.37 1.18
N ALA A 287 0.54 30.56 0.92
CA ALA A 287 -0.19 29.76 1.90
C ALA A 287 0.05 28.25 1.81
N MET A 288 1.10 27.80 1.11
CA MET A 288 1.40 26.37 0.88
C MET A 288 1.60 25.50 2.14
N LYS A 289 1.69 26.11 3.34
CA LYS A 289 1.91 25.40 4.60
C LYS A 289 0.64 25.19 5.44
N VAL A 290 -0.52 25.67 4.99
CA VAL A 290 -1.78 25.49 5.73
C VAL A 290 -2.30 24.06 5.50
N GLY A 291 -2.50 23.31 6.58
CA GLY A 291 -3.05 21.96 6.54
C GLY A 291 -4.57 21.98 6.34
N PHE A 292 -5.10 21.02 5.59
CA PHE A 292 -6.55 20.89 5.36
C PHE A 292 -7.20 20.04 6.44
N LEU A 293 -8.45 20.32 6.79
CA LEU A 293 -9.24 19.52 7.75
C LEU A 293 -10.44 18.83 7.08
N LEU A 294 -10.48 18.77 5.74
CA LEU A 294 -11.64 18.27 4.99
C LEU A 294 -11.99 16.80 5.32
N TRP A 295 -11.01 15.93 5.52
CA TRP A 295 -11.30 14.54 5.90
C TRP A 295 -11.89 14.43 7.31
N GLN A 296 -11.57 15.35 8.22
CA GLN A 296 -12.16 15.35 9.56
C GLN A 296 -13.66 15.65 9.51
N TYR A 297 -14.10 16.43 8.53
CA TYR A 297 -15.51 16.73 8.31
C TYR A 297 -16.27 15.47 7.88
N TYR A 298 -15.74 14.73 6.90
CA TYR A 298 -16.34 13.49 6.44
C TYR A 298 -16.17 12.31 7.43
N GLU A 299 -15.18 12.35 8.33
CA GLU A 299 -15.05 11.44 9.47
C GLU A 299 -15.99 11.81 10.64
N GLY A 300 -16.77 12.90 10.54
CA GLY A 300 -17.73 13.34 11.57
C GLY A 300 -17.12 14.02 12.79
N GLN A 301 -15.83 14.39 12.77
CA GLN A 301 -15.13 15.02 13.91
C GLN A 301 -15.47 16.51 14.09
N LEU A 302 -16.00 17.17 13.06
CA LEU A 302 -16.29 18.62 13.05
C LEU A 302 -17.75 18.98 13.36
N THR A 303 -18.66 18.01 13.31
CA THR A 303 -20.06 18.20 13.70
C THR A 303 -20.18 17.93 15.19
N SER A 304 -20.55 18.92 15.99
CA SER A 304 -20.95 18.70 17.37
C SER A 304 -22.08 17.68 17.38
N ILE A 305 -21.84 16.54 18.03
CA ILE A 305 -22.85 15.54 18.34
C ILE A 305 -23.71 16.15 19.45
N ASP A 306 -24.58 17.09 19.09
CA ASP A 306 -25.75 17.37 19.91
C ASP A 306 -26.84 16.46 19.37
N GLU A 307 -27.15 15.43 20.17
CA GLU A 307 -28.38 14.66 20.15
C GLU A 307 -29.55 15.64 20.26
N ILE A 308 -29.92 16.24 19.13
CA ILE A 308 -31.30 16.59 18.89
C ILE A 308 -31.75 15.51 17.93
N ASP A 309 -32.46 14.53 18.50
CA ASP A 309 -33.57 13.87 17.83
C ASP A 309 -34.51 14.99 17.32
N VAL A 310 -34.10 15.68 16.27
CA VAL A 310 -35.04 16.31 15.39
C VAL A 310 -35.66 15.10 14.73
N GLU A 311 -36.91 14.86 15.10
CA GLU A 311 -37.86 14.09 14.31
C GLU A 311 -37.53 14.29 12.82
N GLN A 312 -37.79 13.27 12.00
CA GLN A 312 -37.77 13.47 10.57
C GLN A 312 -38.79 14.57 10.22
N ASP A 313 -38.38 15.83 10.33
CA ASP A 313 -38.86 16.93 9.53
C ASP A 313 -38.29 16.63 8.16
N ASP A 314 -38.91 15.64 7.53
CA ASP A 314 -39.30 15.69 6.13
C ASP A 314 -40.16 16.97 5.95
N GLU A 315 -39.60 18.15 6.23
CA GLU A 315 -39.89 19.29 5.38
C GLU A 315 -39.31 18.90 4.04
N GLU A 316 -40.18 18.26 3.25
CA GLU A 316 -40.10 18.20 1.82
C GLU A 316 -39.70 19.60 1.31
N ILE A 317 -38.39 19.86 1.21
CA ILE A 317 -37.87 20.49 0.02
C ILE A 317 -38.21 19.47 -1.04
N ALA A 318 -39.43 19.57 -1.55
CA ALA A 318 -39.91 18.77 -2.65
C ALA A 318 -38.73 18.73 -3.63
N PRO A 319 -38.19 17.54 -3.95
CA PRO A 319 -37.24 17.46 -5.03
C PRO A 319 -38.06 18.00 -6.19
N VAL A 320 -37.76 19.22 -6.65
CA VAL A 320 -38.31 19.71 -7.89
C VAL A 320 -37.91 18.63 -8.87
N LYS A 321 -38.87 17.79 -9.24
CA LYS A 321 -38.66 16.67 -10.13
C LYS A 321 -38.12 17.28 -11.40
N VAL A 322 -36.80 17.28 -11.54
CA VAL A 322 -36.10 17.77 -12.73
C VAL A 322 -36.63 17.00 -13.94
N THR A 323 -37.14 15.78 -13.73
CA THR A 323 -37.83 14.96 -14.73
C THR A 323 -39.20 15.50 -15.16
N GLU A 324 -40.06 15.99 -14.27
CA GLU A 324 -41.38 16.53 -14.65
C GLU A 324 -41.31 17.97 -15.21
N ALA A 325 -40.27 18.73 -14.84
CA ALA A 325 -39.98 20.05 -15.42
C ALA A 325 -39.26 19.92 -16.79
N ALA A 326 -38.35 18.96 -16.95
CA ALA A 326 -37.68 18.69 -18.23
C ALA A 326 -38.59 18.06 -19.29
N GLU A 327 -39.64 17.31 -18.89
CA GLU A 327 -40.64 16.81 -19.83
C GLU A 327 -41.59 17.91 -20.34
N LYS A 328 -41.73 19.02 -19.61
CA LYS A 328 -42.63 20.14 -19.98
C LYS A 328 -41.94 21.30 -20.70
N VAL A 329 -40.62 21.37 -20.67
CA VAL A 329 -39.84 22.43 -21.34
C VAL A 329 -39.02 21.78 -22.44
N SER A 330 -39.45 21.94 -23.69
CA SER A 330 -38.56 21.68 -24.83
C SER A 330 -37.27 22.47 -24.61
N LEU A 331 -36.11 21.80 -24.70
CA LEU A 331 -34.75 22.35 -24.51
C LEU A 331 -34.43 23.64 -25.31
N LEU A 332 -35.32 24.05 -26.24
CA LEU A 332 -35.20 25.23 -27.09
C LEU A 332 -35.96 26.46 -26.55
N GLU A 333 -36.74 26.33 -25.47
CA GLU A 333 -37.59 27.39 -24.90
C GLU A 333 -37.33 27.60 -23.39
N GLU A 334 -36.08 27.55 -22.94
CA GLU A 334 -35.75 27.99 -21.58
C GLU A 334 -35.87 29.51 -21.47
N THR A 335 -36.94 29.98 -20.82
CA THR A 335 -37.03 31.37 -20.36
C THR A 335 -36.28 31.50 -19.04
N ILE A 336 -35.05 32.01 -19.12
CA ILE A 336 -34.20 32.31 -17.95
C ILE A 336 -34.90 33.38 -17.11
N LYS A 337 -35.63 32.97 -16.06
CA LYS A 337 -36.14 33.88 -15.02
C LYS A 337 -35.23 33.80 -13.80
N PRO A 338 -34.76 34.93 -13.25
CA PRO A 338 -33.98 34.92 -12.01
C PRO A 338 -34.83 34.34 -10.87
N ARG A 339 -34.29 33.34 -10.17
CA ARG A 339 -34.97 32.68 -9.04
C ARG A 339 -35.12 33.67 -7.88
N ALA A 340 -36.31 33.74 -7.27
CA ALA A 340 -36.67 34.80 -6.31
C ALA A 340 -35.96 34.70 -4.95
N ASN A 341 -35.60 33.49 -4.49
CA ASN A 341 -34.84 33.26 -3.26
C ASN A 341 -33.63 32.37 -3.58
N LEU A 342 -32.44 32.97 -3.64
CA LEU A 342 -31.19 32.24 -3.78
C LEU A 342 -30.68 31.83 -2.39
N PRO A 343 -30.26 30.57 -2.17
CA PRO A 343 -29.60 30.19 -0.94
C PRO A 343 -28.29 30.97 -0.74
N HIS A 344 -27.71 30.91 0.46
CA HIS A 344 -26.45 31.58 0.74
C HIS A 344 -25.30 30.97 -0.10
N LEU A 345 -24.42 31.83 -0.62
CA LEU A 345 -23.26 31.41 -1.42
C LEU A 345 -22.30 30.52 -0.64
N LEU A 346 -22.08 30.86 0.62
CA LEU A 346 -21.19 30.18 1.55
C LEU A 346 -22.04 29.56 2.66
N VAL A 347 -21.87 28.26 2.85
CA VAL A 347 -22.49 27.51 3.95
C VAL A 347 -21.38 27.02 4.86
N HIS A 348 -21.51 27.25 6.15
CA HIS A 348 -20.50 26.82 7.10
C HIS A 348 -20.51 25.29 7.23
N LEU A 349 -19.33 24.65 7.31
CA LEU A 349 -19.27 23.18 7.31
C LEU A 349 -19.96 22.53 8.51
N ARG A 350 -20.10 23.23 9.64
CA ARG A 350 -20.80 22.70 10.82
C ARG A 350 -22.32 22.58 10.62
N GLU A 351 -22.88 23.33 9.68
CA GLU A 351 -24.33 23.36 9.42
C GLU A 351 -24.76 22.29 8.42
N ARG A 352 -23.80 21.75 7.64
CA ARG A 352 -24.06 20.73 6.63
C ARG A 352 -23.71 19.34 7.17
N LYS A 353 -24.63 18.38 7.03
CA LYS A 353 -24.33 16.96 7.30
C LYS A 353 -23.53 16.37 6.12
N PRO A 354 -22.39 15.71 6.36
CA PRO A 354 -21.60 15.06 5.30
C PRO A 354 -22.30 13.80 4.78
N GLU A 355 -22.06 13.46 3.51
CA GLU A 355 -22.40 12.15 2.97
C GLU A 355 -21.53 11.04 3.62
N LYS A 356 -22.09 9.84 3.77
CA LYS A 356 -21.33 8.67 4.25
C LYS A 356 -20.36 8.19 3.17
N LEU A 357 -19.07 8.26 3.46
CA LEU A 357 -17.99 7.87 2.53
C LEU A 357 -17.10 6.79 3.14
N HIS A 358 -16.62 5.87 2.31
CA HIS A 358 -15.71 4.78 2.73
C HIS A 358 -14.24 5.11 2.44
N TYR A 359 -13.97 5.95 1.43
CA TYR A 359 -12.60 6.31 1.09
C TYR A 359 -12.51 7.71 0.46
N PHE A 360 -11.34 8.33 0.64
CA PHE A 360 -10.89 9.45 -0.18
C PHE A 360 -9.84 8.98 -1.16
N GLY A 361 -9.87 9.50 -2.39
CA GLY A 361 -8.77 9.29 -3.31
C GLY A 361 -8.40 10.53 -4.10
N VAL A 362 -7.22 10.48 -4.70
CA VAL A 362 -6.63 11.59 -5.44
C VAL A 362 -5.91 11.03 -6.65
N SER A 363 -6.02 11.72 -7.78
CA SER A 363 -5.26 11.44 -9.00
C SER A 363 -4.41 12.66 -9.35
N PHE A 364 -3.09 12.49 -9.48
CA PHE A 364 -2.17 13.59 -9.77
C PHE A 364 -0.91 13.12 -10.52
N GLY A 365 -0.18 14.06 -11.14
CA GLY A 365 1.14 13.79 -11.72
C GLY A 365 2.20 13.58 -10.63
N LEU A 366 2.93 12.47 -10.70
CA LEU A 366 3.83 12.03 -9.64
C LEU A 366 5.06 12.94 -9.54
N THR A 367 5.02 13.84 -8.55
CA THR A 367 6.16 14.68 -8.14
C THR A 367 6.53 14.42 -6.68
N LEU A 368 7.78 14.71 -6.34
CA LEU A 368 8.32 14.51 -4.99
C LEU A 368 7.54 15.30 -3.93
N ASP A 369 7.21 16.56 -4.22
CA ASP A 369 6.56 17.45 -3.27
C ASP A 369 5.10 17.09 -3.04
N LEU A 370 4.35 16.79 -4.11
CA LEU A 370 2.95 16.36 -3.99
C LEU A 370 2.86 15.00 -3.30
N PHE A 371 3.72 14.04 -3.65
CA PHE A 371 3.68 12.72 -3.01
C PHE A 371 4.01 12.81 -1.51
N ARG A 372 4.99 13.64 -1.12
CA ARG A 372 5.29 13.91 0.30
C ARG A 372 4.11 14.54 1.03
N PHE A 373 3.42 15.48 0.39
CA PHE A 373 2.23 16.12 0.94
C PHE A 373 1.14 15.08 1.23
N TRP A 374 0.78 14.25 0.25
CA TRP A 374 -0.25 13.20 0.45
C TRP A 374 0.15 12.17 1.49
N ARG A 375 1.43 11.79 1.51
CA ARG A 375 1.94 10.83 2.47
C ARG A 375 1.91 11.35 3.92
N ARG A 376 2.15 12.65 4.15
CA ARG A 376 1.95 13.27 5.48
C ARG A 376 0.51 13.17 5.96
N HIS A 377 -0.45 13.20 5.03
CA HIS A 377 -1.88 13.03 5.30
C HIS A 377 -2.35 11.57 5.31
N LYS A 378 -1.42 10.61 5.40
CA LYS A 378 -1.69 9.16 5.48
C LYS A 378 -2.39 8.57 4.25
N PHE A 379 -2.27 9.20 3.08
CA PHE A 379 -2.68 8.59 1.82
C PHE A 379 -1.65 7.56 1.36
N ALA A 380 -2.14 6.46 0.80
CA ALA A 380 -1.31 5.37 0.30
C ALA A 380 -1.58 5.13 -1.20
N PRO A 381 -0.52 4.94 -2.03
CA PRO A 381 -0.68 4.67 -3.45
C PRO A 381 -1.22 3.27 -3.72
N PHE A 382 -2.09 3.16 -4.73
CA PHE A 382 -2.52 1.87 -5.29
C PHE A 382 -2.16 1.71 -6.77
N TYR A 383 -1.91 2.82 -7.47
CA TYR A 383 -1.60 2.81 -8.90
C TYR A 383 -0.62 3.91 -9.28
N ILE A 384 0.34 3.57 -10.13
CA ILE A 384 1.24 4.49 -10.83
C ILE A 384 1.27 4.05 -12.30
N GLY A 385 0.92 4.97 -13.20
CA GLY A 385 0.93 4.73 -14.64
C GLY A 385 2.34 4.52 -15.17
N GLN A 386 2.55 3.48 -15.98
CA GLN A 386 3.86 3.17 -16.55
C GLN A 386 4.26 4.14 -17.67
N ILE A 387 3.26 4.65 -18.40
CA ILE A 387 3.47 5.60 -19.50
C ILE A 387 3.34 7.01 -18.90
N PRO A 388 4.39 7.85 -18.99
CA PRO A 388 4.28 9.23 -18.57
C PRO A 388 3.32 9.99 -19.48
N ASN A 389 2.62 10.96 -18.93
CA ASN A 389 1.74 11.82 -19.72
C ASN A 389 2.59 12.64 -20.70
N ALA A 390 2.19 12.70 -21.98
CA ALA A 390 2.92 13.46 -23.00
C ALA A 390 3.02 14.97 -22.69
N VAL A 391 2.04 15.51 -21.95
CA VAL A 391 1.94 16.93 -21.63
C VAL A 391 2.84 17.34 -20.46
N THR A 392 2.88 16.54 -19.39
CA THR A 392 3.64 16.87 -18.17
C THR A 392 4.96 16.11 -18.06
N GLY A 393 5.14 15.02 -18.82
CA GLY A 393 6.27 14.11 -18.69
C GLY A 393 6.26 13.29 -17.39
N GLU A 394 5.22 13.44 -16.58
CA GLU A 394 5.07 12.80 -15.27
C GLU A 394 4.18 11.56 -15.35
N HIS A 395 4.43 10.59 -14.49
CA HIS A 395 3.58 9.42 -14.33
C HIS A 395 2.32 9.77 -13.53
N THR A 396 1.13 9.37 -13.99
CA THR A 396 -0.09 9.54 -13.19
C THR A 396 -0.05 8.62 -11.97
N CYS A 397 -0.24 9.17 -10.77
CA CYS A 397 -0.34 8.43 -9.53
C CYS A 397 -1.73 8.58 -8.92
N MET A 398 -2.31 7.46 -8.49
CA MET A 398 -3.56 7.44 -7.74
C MET A 398 -3.31 6.92 -6.33
N VAL A 399 -3.75 7.71 -5.35
CA VAL A 399 -3.61 7.42 -3.91
C VAL A 399 -4.99 7.38 -3.26
N ILE A 400 -5.12 6.54 -2.24
CA ILE A 400 -6.35 6.35 -1.46
C ILE A 400 -6.03 6.50 0.03
N LYS A 401 -6.95 7.12 0.76
CA LYS A 401 -7.04 7.09 2.22
C LYS A 401 -8.38 6.42 2.58
N PRO A 402 -8.37 5.24 3.20
CA PRO A 402 -9.60 4.66 3.75
C PRO A 402 -10.11 5.54 4.90
N LEU A 403 -11.43 5.71 4.98
CA LEU A 403 -12.09 6.37 6.10
C LEU A 403 -12.54 5.31 7.10
N ASN A 404 -12.60 5.69 8.38
CA ASN A 404 -13.18 4.85 9.41
C ASN A 404 -14.70 4.89 9.23
N ASN A 405 -15.31 3.74 8.93
CA ASN A 405 -16.76 3.59 8.86
C ASN A 405 -17.14 2.25 9.51
N ASP A 406 -18.29 2.22 10.17
CA ASP A 406 -18.79 1.05 10.90
C ASP A 406 -19.22 -0.08 9.94
N ASP A 407 -19.46 0.25 8.66
CA ASP A 407 -19.95 -0.67 7.63
C ASP A 407 -18.91 -1.72 7.17
N ILE A 408 -17.62 -1.53 7.50
CA ILE A 408 -16.53 -2.43 7.06
C ILE A 408 -15.86 -3.07 8.28
N GLU A 409 -16.06 -4.37 8.46
CA GLU A 409 -15.35 -5.16 9.48
C GLU A 409 -13.85 -5.25 9.15
N VAL A 410 -13.04 -4.42 9.82
CA VAL A 410 -11.58 -4.49 9.70
C VAL A 410 -11.04 -5.55 10.66
N SER A 411 -10.43 -6.59 10.10
CA SER A 411 -9.68 -7.59 10.86
C SER A 411 -8.32 -7.03 11.31
N GLY A 412 -8.30 -6.29 12.42
CA GLY A 412 -7.06 -5.89 13.11
C GLY A 412 -6.85 -4.37 13.28
N SER A 413 -5.87 -4.02 14.10
CA SER A 413 -5.45 -2.63 14.41
C SER A 413 -4.61 -1.99 13.29
N ASP A 414 -4.88 -2.32 12.02
CA ASP A 414 -4.09 -1.85 10.90
C ASP A 414 -4.51 -0.43 10.50
N GLN A 415 -3.53 0.48 10.44
CA GLN A 415 -3.73 1.90 10.09
C GLN A 415 -4.42 2.13 8.73
N TRP A 416 -4.46 1.12 7.87
CA TRP A 416 -5.02 1.19 6.51
C TRP A 416 -6.30 0.34 6.32
N GLY A 417 -6.88 -0.22 7.38
CA GLY A 417 -8.15 -0.93 7.31
C GLY A 417 -8.20 -2.00 6.21
N PHE A 418 -9.25 -1.97 5.39
CA PHE A 418 -9.43 -2.88 4.24
C PHE A 418 -8.38 -2.71 3.13
N PHE A 419 -7.65 -1.58 3.09
CA PHE A 419 -6.70 -1.26 2.03
C PHE A 419 -5.31 -1.91 2.24
N SER A 420 -5.03 -2.49 3.42
CA SER A 420 -3.71 -3.02 3.77
C SER A 420 -3.21 -4.10 2.80
N LEU A 421 -4.07 -5.07 2.44
CA LEU A 421 -3.73 -6.16 1.52
C LEU A 421 -3.43 -5.64 0.10
N PHE A 422 -4.23 -4.70 -0.38
CA PHE A 422 -4.05 -4.06 -1.68
C PHE A 422 -2.77 -3.24 -1.74
N TYR A 423 -2.45 -2.53 -0.65
CA TYR A 423 -1.21 -1.78 -0.54
C TYR A 423 0.02 -2.69 -0.56
N GLN A 424 -0.03 -3.83 0.13
CA GLN A 424 1.06 -4.83 0.07
C GLN A 424 1.25 -5.39 -1.34
N ASP A 425 0.15 -5.66 -2.07
CA ASP A 425 0.23 -6.14 -3.45
C ASP A 425 0.81 -5.06 -4.39
N PHE A 426 0.36 -3.80 -4.24
CA PHE A 426 0.92 -2.65 -4.95
C PHE A 426 2.44 -2.54 -4.72
N ARG A 427 2.90 -2.63 -3.47
CA ARG A 427 4.35 -2.56 -3.16
C ARG A 427 5.13 -3.68 -3.83
N ARG A 428 4.60 -4.91 -3.86
CA ARG A 428 5.22 -6.04 -4.55
C ARG A 428 5.31 -5.81 -6.06
N ARG A 429 4.26 -5.27 -6.69
CA ARG A 429 4.25 -4.92 -8.11
C ARG A 429 5.19 -3.76 -8.43
N PHE A 430 5.15 -2.70 -7.64
CA PHE A 430 5.99 -1.53 -7.82
C PHE A 430 7.48 -1.87 -7.74
N ALA A 431 7.89 -2.66 -6.74
CA ALA A 431 9.28 -3.12 -6.62
C ALA A 431 9.78 -3.87 -7.87
N ARG A 432 8.92 -4.69 -8.49
CA ARG A 432 9.24 -5.41 -9.74
C ARG A 432 9.29 -4.49 -10.97
N LEU A 433 8.46 -3.44 -11.00
CA LEU A 433 8.37 -2.49 -12.11
C LEU A 433 9.48 -1.43 -12.09
N LEU A 434 10.18 -1.25 -10.95
CA LEU A 434 11.29 -0.29 -10.83
C LEU A 434 12.44 -0.55 -11.81
N GLY A 435 12.69 -1.82 -12.14
CA GLY A 435 13.77 -2.20 -13.06
C GLY A 435 13.46 -1.99 -14.54
N SER A 436 12.19 -1.79 -14.90
CA SER A 436 11.73 -1.60 -16.28
C SER A 436 11.20 -0.17 -16.48
N SER A 437 9.90 0.02 -16.32
CA SER A 437 9.19 1.25 -16.68
C SER A 437 9.59 2.46 -15.85
N PHE A 438 10.12 2.25 -14.63
CA PHE A 438 10.52 3.33 -13.72
C PHE A 438 12.04 3.42 -13.50
N ARG A 439 12.84 2.92 -14.45
CA ARG A 439 14.30 2.95 -14.38
C ARG A 439 14.87 4.37 -14.30
N SER A 440 14.25 5.33 -14.98
CA SER A 440 14.64 6.75 -15.01
C SER A 440 14.08 7.57 -13.85
N MET A 441 13.24 6.98 -12.98
CA MET A 441 12.64 7.68 -11.84
C MET A 441 13.72 8.08 -10.83
N GLU A 442 13.58 9.27 -10.24
CA GLU A 442 14.48 9.74 -9.18
C GLU A 442 14.50 8.78 -7.97
N CYS A 443 15.70 8.38 -7.50
CA CYS A 443 15.80 7.45 -6.36
C CYS A 443 15.10 7.98 -5.10
N LYS A 444 15.12 9.31 -4.85
CA LYS A 444 14.41 9.93 -3.71
C LYS A 444 12.91 9.70 -3.75
N LEU A 445 12.30 9.76 -4.94
CA LEU A 445 10.88 9.54 -5.14
C LEU A 445 10.53 8.06 -4.93
N ALA A 446 11.29 7.15 -5.54
CA ALA A 446 11.09 5.71 -5.39
C ALA A 446 11.20 5.25 -3.92
N MET A 447 12.16 5.81 -3.17
CA MET A 447 12.32 5.57 -1.74
C MET A 447 11.11 5.99 -0.91
N ILE A 448 10.51 7.14 -1.24
CA ILE A 448 9.32 7.62 -0.52
C ILE A 448 8.08 6.81 -0.89
N VAL A 449 7.97 6.29 -2.11
CA VAL A 449 6.85 5.42 -2.49
C VAL A 449 6.92 4.06 -1.78
N LEU A 450 8.12 3.45 -1.70
CA LEU A 450 8.30 2.14 -1.07
C LEU A 450 8.27 2.16 0.46
N ASP A 451 8.59 3.31 1.05
CA ASP A 451 8.68 3.51 2.50
C ASP A 451 9.33 2.34 3.25
N PRO A 452 10.64 2.12 3.05
CA PRO A 452 11.36 1.15 3.86
C PRO A 452 11.32 1.59 5.32
N LYS A 453 11.02 0.65 6.24
CA LYS A 453 11.20 0.91 7.68
C LYS A 453 12.70 1.08 7.91
N ILE A 454 13.14 2.31 8.15
CA ILE A 454 14.55 2.63 8.45
C ILE A 454 14.88 2.23 9.89
N ASN A 455 13.89 2.27 10.80
CA ASN A 455 14.01 1.82 12.19
C ASN A 455 13.17 0.55 12.37
N VAL A 456 13.79 -0.54 12.78
CA VAL A 456 13.08 -1.77 13.13
C VAL A 456 12.79 -1.72 14.62
N THR A 457 11.54 -1.47 15.00
CA THR A 457 11.09 -1.82 16.35
C THR A 457 10.98 -3.34 16.43
N ASP A 458 11.60 -3.95 17.45
CA ASP A 458 11.75 -5.40 17.72
C ASP A 458 10.46 -6.26 17.80
N SER A 459 9.31 -5.74 17.35
CA SER A 459 7.98 -6.33 17.56
C SER A 459 7.35 -6.97 16.32
N GLU A 460 8.12 -7.27 15.26
CA GLU A 460 7.61 -8.11 14.17
C GLU A 460 8.40 -9.43 14.12
N PRO A 461 7.73 -10.59 14.24
CA PRO A 461 8.39 -11.87 14.11
C PRO A 461 8.98 -11.96 12.71
N ALA A 462 10.26 -12.30 12.61
CA ALA A 462 10.90 -12.66 11.36
C ALA A 462 10.03 -13.74 10.70
N ALA A 463 9.36 -13.39 9.59
CA ALA A 463 8.56 -14.35 8.87
C ALA A 463 9.45 -15.56 8.53
N GLU A 464 8.99 -16.76 8.91
CA GLU A 464 9.67 -18.08 8.79
C GLU A 464 9.98 -18.50 7.33
N ASN A 465 10.01 -17.57 6.38
CA ASN A 465 10.03 -17.81 4.94
C ASN A 465 11.33 -17.34 4.27
N GLY A 466 12.46 -17.40 4.97
CA GLY A 466 13.80 -17.29 4.36
C GLY A 466 14.24 -18.60 3.67
N ASN A 467 13.53 -19.70 3.92
CA ASN A 467 13.91 -21.01 3.45
C ASN A 467 13.74 -21.17 1.93
N GLY A 468 14.86 -21.45 1.25
CA GLY A 468 14.91 -21.79 -0.17
C GLY A 468 15.20 -20.63 -1.14
N ILE A 469 15.46 -19.41 -0.65
CA ILE A 469 15.73 -18.25 -1.54
C ILE A 469 17.17 -18.25 -2.06
N PHE A 470 18.15 -18.69 -1.24
CA PHE A 470 19.58 -18.69 -1.60
C PHE A 470 20.16 -20.10 -1.55
N SER A 471 20.99 -20.43 -2.54
CA SER A 471 21.75 -21.68 -2.56
C SER A 471 22.93 -21.63 -1.58
N PRO A 472 23.42 -22.77 -1.06
CA PRO A 472 24.66 -22.81 -0.28
C PRO A 472 25.86 -22.17 -1.01
N HIS A 473 25.91 -22.30 -2.35
CA HIS A 473 26.94 -21.67 -3.17
C HIS A 473 26.83 -20.14 -3.20
N ASP A 474 25.61 -19.58 -3.13
CA ASP A 474 25.39 -18.14 -3.08
C ASP A 474 25.85 -17.58 -1.74
N MET A 475 25.69 -18.34 -0.65
CA MET A 475 26.20 -17.98 0.66
C MET A 475 27.73 -17.91 0.69
N ASN A 476 28.40 -18.89 0.08
CA ASN A 476 29.87 -18.89 -0.03
C ASN A 476 30.38 -17.71 -0.89
N ARG A 477 29.66 -17.34 -1.95
CA ARG A 477 30.00 -16.16 -2.78
C ARG A 477 29.88 -14.86 -2.00
N LEU A 478 28.83 -14.73 -1.17
CA LEU A 478 28.65 -13.58 -0.29
C LEU A 478 29.75 -13.50 0.77
N GLU A 479 30.11 -14.62 1.38
CA GLU A 479 31.23 -14.71 2.33
C GLU A 479 32.56 -14.31 1.67
N ALA A 480 32.81 -14.78 0.44
CA ALA A 480 34.01 -14.40 -0.30
C ALA A 480 34.08 -12.90 -0.59
N TYR A 481 32.93 -12.23 -0.76
CA TYR A 481 32.91 -10.78 -0.95
C TYR A 481 33.04 -10.01 0.36
N THR A 482 32.37 -10.43 1.43
CA THR A 482 32.53 -9.78 2.75
C THR A 482 33.95 -9.92 3.30
N SER A 483 34.69 -10.95 2.88
CA SER A 483 36.11 -11.14 3.15
C SER A 483 37.06 -10.44 2.15
N HIS A 484 36.53 -9.62 1.24
CA HIS A 484 37.28 -8.88 0.21
C HIS A 484 38.04 -9.75 -0.82
N LEU A 485 37.63 -11.01 -1.03
CA LEU A 485 38.29 -11.94 -1.96
C LEU A 485 37.77 -11.83 -3.40
N THR A 486 36.59 -11.22 -3.61
CA THR A 486 35.92 -11.12 -4.91
C THR A 486 35.48 -9.69 -5.25
N GLU A 487 35.34 -9.42 -6.54
CA GLU A 487 34.76 -8.15 -7.02
C GLU A 487 33.23 -8.14 -6.92
N PHE A 488 32.64 -6.95 -6.82
CA PHE A 488 31.19 -6.79 -6.65
C PHE A 488 30.35 -7.37 -7.81
N HIS A 489 30.93 -7.50 -9.01
CA HIS A 489 30.26 -8.08 -10.19
C HIS A 489 29.74 -9.50 -9.94
N MET A 490 30.42 -10.27 -9.08
CA MET A 490 30.05 -11.64 -8.75
C MET A 490 28.84 -11.76 -7.82
N ILE A 491 28.24 -10.65 -7.35
CA ILE A 491 27.06 -10.64 -6.47
C ILE A 491 25.88 -9.88 -7.09
N LEU A 492 26.07 -9.27 -8.26
CA LEU A 492 25.03 -8.48 -8.92
C LEU A 492 23.77 -9.29 -9.25
N ASP A 493 23.89 -10.60 -9.45
CA ASP A 493 22.77 -11.53 -9.66
C ASP A 493 21.93 -11.76 -8.39
N LEU A 494 22.56 -11.75 -7.22
CA LEU A 494 21.89 -11.93 -5.92
C LEU A 494 21.23 -10.66 -5.41
N LEU A 495 21.74 -9.50 -5.85
CA LEU A 495 21.33 -8.19 -5.39
C LEU A 495 19.83 -7.89 -5.58
N PRO A 496 19.21 -8.14 -6.75
CA PRO A 496 17.77 -7.92 -6.91
C PRO A 496 16.95 -8.73 -5.91
N ILE A 497 17.32 -9.99 -5.67
CA ILE A 497 16.59 -10.87 -4.75
C ILE A 497 16.65 -10.28 -3.34
N MET A 498 17.84 -9.90 -2.86
CA MET A 498 18.01 -9.27 -1.53
C MET A 498 17.25 -7.96 -1.41
N ALA A 499 17.33 -7.11 -2.44
CA ALA A 499 16.63 -5.83 -2.45
C ALA A 499 15.10 -6.05 -2.37
N HIS A 500 14.54 -7.00 -3.13
CA HIS A 500 13.11 -7.31 -3.06
C HIS A 500 12.68 -7.79 -1.66
N GLN A 501 13.47 -8.64 -0.99
CA GLN A 501 13.15 -9.11 0.37
C GLN A 501 13.25 -7.97 1.40
N TYR A 502 14.23 -7.09 1.27
CA TYR A 502 14.39 -5.92 2.11
C TYR A 502 13.20 -4.96 2.00
N PHE A 503 12.82 -4.55 0.77
CA PHE A 503 11.72 -3.61 0.55
C PHE A 503 10.32 -4.22 0.81
N GLN A 504 10.21 -5.55 0.84
CA GLN A 504 9.03 -6.28 1.33
C GLN A 504 8.96 -6.38 2.86
N LYS A 505 9.90 -5.79 3.60
CA LYS A 505 10.00 -5.84 5.07
C LYS A 505 10.19 -7.26 5.63
N LYS A 506 10.71 -8.19 4.82
CA LYS A 506 11.03 -9.56 5.28
C LYS A 506 12.42 -9.68 5.90
N PHE A 507 13.33 -8.78 5.51
CA PHE A 507 14.64 -8.62 6.16
C PHE A 507 14.61 -7.41 7.09
N PRO A 508 14.50 -7.61 8.42
CA PRO A 508 14.58 -6.55 9.42
C PRO A 508 16.04 -6.14 9.62
N VAL A 509 16.67 -5.58 8.59
CA VAL A 509 18.03 -5.03 8.66
C VAL A 509 17.93 -3.52 8.72
N GLU A 510 18.58 -2.89 9.69
CA GLU A 510 18.65 -1.43 9.74
C GLU A 510 19.67 -0.93 8.73
N LEU A 511 19.23 -0.09 7.79
CA LEU A 511 20.08 0.54 6.77
C LEU A 511 19.92 2.05 6.86
N SER A 512 21.01 2.78 6.65
CA SER A 512 20.94 4.24 6.52
C SER A 512 20.14 4.62 5.25
N TYR A 513 19.60 5.85 5.21
CA TYR A 513 18.85 6.32 4.04
C TYR A 513 19.69 6.26 2.75
N VAL A 514 21.00 6.57 2.84
CA VAL A 514 21.93 6.51 1.71
C VAL A 514 22.18 5.06 1.28
N GLN A 515 22.41 4.15 2.24
CA GLN A 515 22.60 2.73 1.98
C GLN A 515 21.36 2.09 1.32
N ALA A 516 20.17 2.39 1.83
CA ALA A 516 18.91 1.91 1.25
C ALA A 516 18.64 2.51 -0.14
N SER A 517 19.03 3.78 -0.36
CA SER A 517 18.95 4.41 -1.69
C SER A 517 19.89 3.71 -2.68
N ILE A 518 21.14 3.42 -2.29
CA ILE A 518 22.09 2.68 -3.15
C ILE A 518 21.56 1.28 -3.47
N LEU A 519 21.02 0.57 -2.47
CA LEU A 519 20.40 -0.74 -2.66
C LEU A 519 19.22 -0.68 -3.64
N LEU A 520 18.40 0.38 -3.59
CA LEU A 520 17.31 0.61 -4.53
C LEU A 520 17.82 0.85 -5.95
N CYS A 521 18.76 1.80 -6.13
CA CYS A 521 19.21 2.18 -7.46
C CYS A 521 19.99 1.03 -8.14
N MET A 522 20.84 0.29 -7.39
CA MET A 522 21.60 -0.84 -7.92
C MET A 522 20.76 -2.12 -8.07
N GLY A 523 19.92 -2.44 -7.07
CA GLY A 523 19.22 -3.74 -7.00
C GLY A 523 17.82 -3.76 -7.59
N LEU A 524 17.06 -2.67 -7.50
CA LEU A 524 15.70 -2.61 -8.06
C LEU A 524 15.66 -1.85 -9.39
N GLN A 525 16.36 -0.73 -9.53
CA GLN A 525 16.35 0.06 -10.78
C GLN A 525 17.42 -0.39 -11.79
N ASN A 526 18.32 -1.30 -11.43
CA ASN A 526 19.40 -1.81 -12.30
C ASN A 526 20.19 -0.67 -12.97
N GLN A 527 20.53 0.38 -12.20
CA GLN A 527 21.32 1.50 -12.68
C GLN A 527 22.83 1.26 -12.51
N ASN A 528 23.62 1.88 -13.39
CA ASN A 528 25.07 1.85 -13.29
C ASN A 528 25.56 2.78 -12.17
N VAL A 529 26.73 2.46 -11.61
CA VAL A 529 27.36 3.25 -10.53
C VAL A 529 27.61 4.70 -10.95
N THR A 530 27.85 4.97 -12.25
CA THR A 530 28.01 6.33 -12.78
C THR A 530 26.73 7.16 -12.68
N CYS A 531 25.59 6.59 -13.06
CA CYS A 531 24.29 7.25 -12.95
C CYS A 531 23.92 7.51 -11.48
N ILE A 532 24.25 6.58 -10.58
CA ILE A 532 24.03 6.74 -9.14
C ILE A 532 24.90 7.87 -8.57
N ALA A 533 26.15 7.99 -9.03
CA ALA A 533 27.06 9.07 -8.64
C ALA A 533 26.50 10.45 -9.02
N GLU A 534 25.93 10.59 -10.22
CA GLU A 534 25.28 11.81 -10.68
C GLU A 534 24.00 12.13 -9.90
N GLN A 535 23.16 11.13 -9.62
CA GLN A 535 21.88 11.35 -8.93
C GLN A 535 22.04 11.66 -7.44
N LEU A 536 23.00 11.00 -6.77
CA LEU A 536 23.23 11.18 -5.33
C LEU A 536 24.30 12.23 -5.02
N ASN A 537 25.00 12.76 -6.03
CA ASN A 537 26.17 13.63 -5.88
C ASN A 537 27.25 13.02 -4.96
N LEU A 538 27.53 11.72 -5.12
CA LEU A 538 28.52 10.98 -4.33
C LEU A 538 29.67 10.49 -5.21
N GLN A 539 30.84 10.35 -4.60
CA GLN A 539 31.99 9.75 -5.29
C GLN A 539 31.82 8.24 -5.45
N ARG A 540 32.36 7.68 -6.53
CA ARG A 540 32.26 6.24 -6.87
C ARG A 540 32.74 5.32 -5.74
N GLU A 541 33.84 5.68 -5.08
CA GLU A 541 34.44 4.92 -3.99
C GLU A 541 33.52 4.84 -2.76
N GLN A 542 32.85 5.94 -2.43
CA GLN A 542 31.89 6.00 -1.33
C GLN A 542 30.67 5.11 -1.59
N ILE A 543 30.20 5.04 -2.85
CA ILE A 543 29.08 4.17 -3.23
C ILE A 543 29.45 2.70 -3.02
N LEU A 544 30.64 2.29 -3.48
CA LEU A 544 31.11 0.91 -3.33
C LEU A 544 31.37 0.54 -1.86
N SER A 545 31.90 1.47 -1.06
CA SER A 545 32.09 1.28 0.38
C SER A 545 30.75 1.08 1.11
N ASN A 546 29.77 1.95 0.86
CA ASN A 546 28.43 1.79 1.44
C ASN A 546 27.74 0.51 0.98
N PHE A 547 27.92 0.12 -0.29
CA PHE A 547 27.40 -1.13 -0.83
C PHE A 547 28.01 -2.35 -0.12
N PHE A 548 29.32 -2.33 0.14
CA PHE A 548 30.00 -3.37 0.91
C PHE A 548 29.43 -3.49 2.33
N GLU A 549 29.22 -2.37 3.03
CA GLU A 549 28.60 -2.38 4.37
C GLU A 549 27.20 -2.99 4.36
N VAL A 550 26.38 -2.67 3.35
CA VAL A 550 25.05 -3.25 3.16
C VAL A 550 25.13 -4.77 3.00
N MET A 551 26.04 -5.26 2.14
CA MET A 551 26.22 -6.69 1.92
C MET A 551 26.70 -7.42 3.17
N ASN A 552 27.60 -6.82 3.94
CA ASN A 552 28.07 -7.39 5.21
C ASN A 552 26.92 -7.52 6.21
N ARG A 553 26.04 -6.51 6.32
CA ARG A 553 24.85 -6.59 7.18
C ARG A 553 23.89 -7.69 6.73
N PHE A 554 23.64 -7.85 5.43
CA PHE A 554 22.81 -8.93 4.91
C PHE A 554 23.41 -10.31 5.19
N TYR A 555 24.73 -10.48 4.99
CA TYR A 555 25.44 -11.72 5.28
C TYR A 555 25.32 -12.10 6.76
N ASN A 556 25.61 -11.17 7.68
CA ASN A 556 25.50 -11.41 9.12
C ASN A 556 24.06 -11.78 9.54
N TYR A 557 23.05 -11.13 8.94
CA TYR A 557 21.65 -11.50 9.18
C TYR A 557 21.34 -12.92 8.70
N LEU A 558 21.73 -13.28 7.47
CA LEU A 558 21.48 -14.61 6.92
C LEU A 558 22.23 -15.71 7.70
N GLN A 559 23.45 -15.43 8.15
CA GLN A 559 24.23 -16.33 9.00
C GLN A 559 23.55 -16.53 10.36
N ASN A 560 23.00 -15.47 10.97
CA ASN A 560 22.25 -15.58 12.23
C ASN A 560 20.95 -16.38 12.06
N VAL A 561 20.25 -16.23 10.94
CA VAL A 561 19.05 -17.03 10.63
C VAL A 561 19.43 -18.50 10.45
N ALA A 562 20.46 -18.79 9.64
CA ALA A 562 20.95 -20.15 9.44
C ALA A 562 21.42 -20.79 10.76
N ALA A 563 22.11 -20.04 11.62
CA ALA A 563 22.53 -20.50 12.94
C ALA A 563 21.33 -20.85 13.84
N LYS A 564 20.28 -20.01 13.87
CA LYS A 564 19.04 -20.28 14.62
C LYS A 564 18.30 -21.51 14.09
N GLU A 565 18.30 -21.76 12.79
CA GLU A 565 17.73 -22.97 12.21
C GLU A 565 18.52 -24.22 12.58
N ILE A 566 19.85 -24.14 12.60
CA ILE A 566 20.71 -25.21 13.11
C ILE A 566 20.40 -25.46 14.60
N GLU A 567 20.24 -24.42 15.42
CA GLU A 567 19.84 -24.56 16.83
C GLU A 567 18.45 -25.15 17.04
N LEU A 568 17.50 -24.92 16.11
CA LEU A 568 16.16 -25.52 16.15
C LEU A 568 16.15 -26.98 15.68
N THR A 569 17.06 -27.34 14.77
CA THR A 569 17.20 -28.72 14.24
C THR A 569 18.10 -29.60 15.10
N LEU A 570 18.94 -29.03 15.97
CA LEU A 570 19.68 -29.77 16.98
C LEU A 570 18.72 -30.38 18.02
N PRO A 571 18.88 -31.67 18.38
CA PRO A 571 18.01 -32.32 19.35
C PRO A 571 18.15 -31.66 20.72
N ARG A 572 17.12 -30.91 21.13
CA ARG A 572 17.03 -30.35 22.46
C ARG A 572 16.81 -31.50 23.46
N LEU A 573 17.72 -31.64 24.42
CA LEU A 573 17.49 -32.51 25.58
C LEU A 573 16.20 -32.02 26.27
N LYS A 574 15.22 -32.92 26.44
CA LYS A 574 13.99 -32.62 27.19
C LYS A 574 14.42 -32.05 28.54
N LYS A 575 14.11 -30.76 28.80
CA LYS A 575 14.17 -30.22 30.15
C LYS A 575 13.23 -31.08 30.98
N VAL A 576 13.78 -31.87 31.89
CA VAL A 576 13.00 -32.57 32.90
C VAL A 576 12.51 -31.47 33.84
N GLU A 577 11.31 -30.98 33.60
CA GLU A 577 10.58 -30.18 34.56
C GLU A 577 10.23 -31.13 35.72
N MET A 578 10.93 -31.00 36.84
CA MET A 578 10.56 -31.66 38.09
C MET A 578 9.33 -30.94 38.64
N LEU A 579 8.16 -31.27 38.08
CA LEU A 579 6.89 -30.94 38.71
C LEU A 579 6.76 -31.80 39.98
N PRO A 580 6.35 -31.23 41.13
CA PRO A 580 6.05 -32.03 42.31
C PRO A 580 4.99 -33.06 41.95
N HIS A 581 5.22 -34.30 42.35
CA HIS A 581 4.27 -35.39 42.13
C HIS A 581 2.94 -35.05 42.81
N ASP A 582 1.82 -35.20 42.10
CA ASP A 582 0.48 -34.82 42.62
C ASP A 582 0.05 -35.66 43.84
N ILE A 583 0.76 -36.75 44.10
CA ILE A 583 0.50 -37.72 45.16
C ILE A 583 1.59 -37.58 46.21
N SER A 584 1.19 -37.46 47.48
CA SER A 584 2.14 -37.40 48.57
C SER A 584 2.88 -38.73 48.69
N LEU A 585 4.14 -38.68 49.13
CA LEU A 585 4.97 -39.88 49.28
C LEU A 585 4.34 -40.90 50.25
N ASP A 586 3.57 -40.41 51.22
CA ASP A 586 2.83 -41.23 52.17
C ASP A 586 1.63 -41.96 51.51
N ASP A 587 0.94 -41.31 50.56
CA ASP A 587 -0.18 -41.91 49.84
C ASP A 587 0.30 -43.00 48.87
N ASP A 588 1.43 -42.78 48.18
CA ASP A 588 2.04 -43.77 47.28
C ASP A 588 2.55 -45.00 48.05
N LEU A 589 3.17 -44.78 49.22
CA LEU A 589 3.57 -45.86 50.13
C LEU A 589 2.37 -46.64 50.67
N ASN A 590 1.26 -45.97 50.98
CA ASN A 590 0.04 -46.63 51.46
C ASN A 590 -0.65 -47.46 50.38
N ASP A 591 -0.68 -46.99 49.14
CA ASP A 591 -1.23 -47.78 48.02
C ASP A 591 -0.32 -48.97 47.67
N ALA A 592 1.00 -48.79 47.73
CA ALA A 592 1.94 -49.91 47.60
C ALA A 592 1.76 -50.94 48.73
N ALA A 593 1.57 -50.47 49.97
CA ALA A 593 1.33 -51.35 51.13
C ALA A 593 0.02 -52.15 50.98
N LYS A 594 -1.07 -51.51 50.53
CA LYS A 594 -2.34 -52.20 50.24
C LYS A 594 -2.18 -53.27 49.16
N GLN A 595 -1.47 -52.95 48.07
CA GLN A 595 -1.21 -53.93 47.00
C GLN A 595 -0.40 -55.14 47.50
N VAL A 596 0.52 -54.94 48.44
CA VAL A 596 1.27 -56.03 49.07
C VAL A 596 0.39 -56.83 50.04
N GLU A 597 -0.44 -56.17 50.85
CA GLU A 597 -1.39 -56.86 51.73
C GLU A 597 -2.40 -57.70 50.95
N ASP A 598 -2.91 -57.19 49.83
CA ASP A 598 -3.88 -57.92 49.01
C ASP A 598 -3.22 -59.13 48.35
N LYS A 599 -1.98 -58.99 47.86
CA LYS A 599 -1.17 -60.15 47.40
C LYS A 599 -0.93 -61.16 48.53
N MET A 600 -0.60 -60.72 49.74
CA MET A 600 -0.43 -61.61 50.88
C MET A 600 -1.73 -62.31 51.27
N LYS A 601 -2.88 -61.62 51.22
CA LYS A 601 -4.20 -62.22 51.49
C LYS A 601 -4.58 -63.25 50.43
N ASP A 602 -4.27 -63.01 49.16
CA ASP A 602 -4.49 -63.96 48.07
C ASP A 602 -3.57 -65.20 48.19
N GLU A 603 -2.30 -65.01 48.55
CA GLU A 603 -1.37 -66.12 48.82
C GLU A 603 -1.76 -66.95 50.06
N SER A 604 -2.28 -66.27 51.10
CA SER A 604 -2.78 -66.91 52.33
C SER A 604 -4.01 -67.78 52.09
N ARG A 605 -4.90 -67.37 51.18
CA ARG A 605 -6.09 -68.14 50.80
C ARG A 605 -5.75 -69.38 49.98
N GLY A 606 -4.64 -69.37 49.24
CA GLY A 606 -4.17 -70.53 48.48
C GLY A 606 -3.54 -71.66 49.31
N SER A 607 -3.04 -71.36 50.53
CA SER A 607 -2.23 -72.29 51.32
C SER A 607 -3.00 -73.08 52.40
N LEU A 608 -4.25 -72.72 52.71
CA LEU A 608 -5.08 -73.41 53.72
C LEU A 608 -6.17 -74.26 53.07
N ASN A 609 -5.76 -75.35 52.41
CA ASN A 609 -6.69 -76.36 51.90
C ASN A 609 -7.16 -77.28 53.06
N PRO A 610 -8.46 -77.33 53.40
CA PRO A 610 -8.98 -78.12 54.53
C PRO A 610 -8.74 -79.65 54.38
N GLN A 611 -8.42 -80.12 53.18
CA GLN A 611 -8.07 -81.52 52.89
C GLN A 611 -6.67 -81.93 53.38
N PHE A 612 -5.72 -80.99 53.53
CA PHE A 612 -4.37 -81.29 54.06
C PHE A 612 -4.35 -81.40 55.60
N LEU A 613 -5.26 -80.71 56.29
CA LEU A 613 -5.41 -80.81 57.75
C LEU A 613 -6.07 -82.12 58.20
N GLN A 614 -6.83 -82.78 57.32
CA GLN A 614 -7.39 -84.12 57.58
C GLN A 614 -6.35 -85.24 57.61
N GLN A 615 -5.14 -85.03 57.07
CA GLN A 615 -4.04 -86.01 57.12
C GLN A 615 -3.38 -86.12 58.50
N TYR A 616 -3.66 -85.17 59.40
CA TYR A 616 -3.21 -85.18 60.80
C TYR A 616 -4.34 -85.44 61.81
N ALA A 617 -5.55 -85.76 61.32
CA ALA A 617 -6.66 -86.16 62.17
C ALA A 617 -6.41 -87.57 62.72
N ILE A 618 -6.17 -87.67 64.03
CA ILE A 618 -6.04 -88.94 64.75
C ILE A 618 -7.45 -89.54 64.86
N VAL A 619 -7.62 -90.78 64.42
CA VAL A 619 -8.90 -91.51 64.51
C VAL A 619 -9.06 -92.02 65.94
N ASP A 620 -10.04 -91.50 66.67
CA ASP A 620 -10.37 -91.91 68.03
C ASP A 620 -10.63 -93.42 68.12
N LYS A 621 -9.72 -94.11 68.81
CA LYS A 621 -9.93 -95.45 69.38
C LYS A 621 -9.37 -95.41 70.80
N GLU A 622 -10.19 -94.93 71.73
CA GLU A 622 -9.87 -94.80 73.16
C GLU A 622 -9.30 -96.10 73.77
N ALA A 623 -9.65 -97.27 73.23
CA ALA A 623 -9.14 -98.57 73.69
C ALA A 623 -7.62 -98.77 73.51
N ALA A 624 -6.98 -98.21 72.47
CA ALA A 624 -5.55 -98.39 72.22
C ALA A 624 -4.66 -97.43 73.05
N PHE A 625 -5.24 -96.32 73.48
CA PHE A 625 -4.58 -95.33 74.34
C PHE A 625 -4.51 -95.82 75.79
N GLU A 626 -5.55 -96.50 76.27
CA GLU A 626 -5.58 -97.10 77.62
C GLU A 626 -4.63 -98.29 77.80
N GLU A 627 -4.43 -99.13 76.76
CA GLU A 627 -3.45 -100.23 76.80
C GLU A 627 -2.00 -99.72 76.85
N ALA A 628 -1.71 -98.61 76.16
CA ALA A 628 -0.39 -97.98 76.17
C ALA A 628 -0.05 -97.30 77.52
N LEU A 629 -1.06 -96.89 78.29
CA LEU A 629 -0.89 -96.31 79.64
C LEU A 629 -0.72 -97.39 80.73
N LYS A 630 -1.33 -98.58 80.59
CA LYS A 630 -1.25 -99.66 81.60
C LYS A 630 0.11 -100.38 81.66
N HIS A 631 0.85 -100.43 80.55
CA HIS A 631 2.19 -101.06 80.52
C HIS A 631 3.34 -100.17 81.03
N GLY A 632 3.05 -98.94 81.48
CA GLY A 632 4.04 -97.97 81.96
C GLY A 632 4.02 -97.69 83.47
N ALA A 633 3.51 -98.61 84.30
CA ALA A 633 3.33 -98.42 85.75
C ALA A 633 4.61 -98.56 86.61
N GLY A 634 5.78 -98.20 86.06
CA GLY A 634 7.05 -98.22 86.79
C GLY A 634 8.03 -97.18 86.25
N LYS A 635 8.02 -95.98 86.82
CA LYS A 635 8.97 -94.86 86.61
C LYS A 635 9.26 -94.49 85.13
N ILE A 636 8.41 -93.65 84.54
CA ILE A 636 8.72 -92.86 83.35
C ILE A 636 8.93 -91.40 83.80
N GLY A 637 10.13 -90.86 83.63
CA GLY A 637 10.47 -89.47 83.96
C GLY A 637 9.89 -88.46 82.96
N ALA A 638 9.68 -87.22 83.40
CA ALA A 638 9.15 -86.12 82.59
C ALA A 638 10.01 -85.91 81.32
N GLY A 639 9.46 -86.30 80.16
CA GLY A 639 10.15 -86.28 78.87
C GLY A 639 10.13 -87.60 78.08
N GLY A 640 9.41 -88.63 78.54
CA GLY A 640 9.26 -89.89 77.79
C GLY A 640 8.30 -89.78 76.59
N VAL A 641 8.76 -90.19 75.41
CA VAL A 641 7.95 -90.26 74.17
C VAL A 641 7.34 -91.66 74.03
N ILE A 642 6.02 -91.75 73.85
CA ILE A 642 5.32 -93.01 73.53
C ILE A 642 4.96 -92.99 72.04
N SER A 643 5.56 -93.88 71.25
CA SER A 643 5.27 -94.00 69.82
C SER A 643 4.15 -95.01 69.57
N LEU A 644 3.00 -94.56 69.06
CA LEU A 644 1.93 -95.44 68.56
C LEU A 644 2.17 -95.73 67.07
N LYS A 645 2.18 -97.00 66.68
CA LYS A 645 2.32 -97.41 65.26
C LYS A 645 1.02 -97.10 64.50
N SER A 646 1.04 -96.08 63.66
CA SER A 646 -0.02 -95.82 62.68
C SER A 646 -0.04 -96.91 61.61
N THR A 647 -1.13 -97.66 61.51
CA THR A 647 -1.38 -98.66 60.47
C THR A 647 -2.06 -98.03 59.26
N LYS A 648 -1.33 -97.24 58.48
CA LYS A 648 -1.66 -97.00 57.06
C LYS A 648 -0.38 -97.04 56.21
N GLN A 649 -0.36 -97.98 55.26
CA GLN A 649 0.72 -98.18 54.29
C GLN A 649 0.84 -96.99 53.33
N LYS A 650 2.09 -96.54 53.11
CA LYS A 650 2.51 -95.65 52.01
C LYS A 650 2.04 -96.21 50.66
N LYS A 651 1.36 -95.40 49.86
CA LYS A 651 1.24 -95.62 48.40
C LYS A 651 2.24 -94.71 47.70
N GLU A 652 3.24 -95.32 47.08
CA GLU A 652 4.07 -94.74 46.03
C GLU A 652 3.44 -94.94 44.64
N LYS A 653 3.98 -94.18 43.67
CA LYS A 653 3.83 -94.17 42.19
C LYS A 653 2.97 -93.02 41.69
N LYS A 654 3.27 -92.35 40.56
CA LYS A 654 4.32 -92.44 39.52
C LYS A 654 4.16 -91.16 38.66
N GLY A 655 5.23 -90.67 38.05
CA GLY A 655 5.14 -89.57 37.07
C GLY A 655 4.61 -90.01 35.69
N LYS A 656 4.05 -89.07 34.92
CA LYS A 656 4.51 -88.61 33.59
C LYS A 656 3.47 -87.69 32.93
N ASP A 657 3.99 -86.63 32.31
CA ASP A 657 3.58 -85.93 31.08
C ASP A 657 2.11 -85.89 30.63
N GLY A 658 1.64 -84.65 30.42
CA GLY A 658 1.22 -84.26 29.07
C GLY A 658 -0.27 -84.21 28.73
N LYS A 659 -0.70 -82.97 28.44
CA LYS A 659 -1.66 -82.53 27.40
C LYS A 659 -3.18 -82.57 27.64
N GLU A 660 -3.75 -81.38 27.35
CA GLU A 660 -4.97 -81.09 26.57
C GLU A 660 -6.26 -81.81 26.98
N LYS A 661 -7.37 -81.15 27.33
CA LYS A 661 -8.28 -80.25 26.56
C LYS A 661 -9.52 -80.14 27.48
N GLU A 662 -10.42 -79.17 27.48
CA GLU A 662 -11.21 -78.52 26.42
C GLU A 662 -12.05 -77.46 27.17
N SER A 663 -12.12 -76.21 26.69
CA SER A 663 -13.31 -75.56 26.08
C SER A 663 -14.50 -75.35 27.07
N ASP A 664 -15.23 -74.23 27.08
CA ASP A 664 -15.69 -73.45 25.96
C ASP A 664 -16.37 -72.13 26.41
N LYS A 665 -16.30 -71.11 25.51
CA LYS A 665 -17.28 -70.01 25.26
C LYS A 665 -17.53 -68.93 26.34
N SER A 666 -17.80 -67.67 26.00
CA SER A 666 -17.85 -66.88 24.74
C SER A 666 -18.13 -65.44 25.17
N SER A 667 -17.62 -64.39 24.52
CA SER A 667 -18.25 -63.65 23.42
C SER A 667 -17.63 -62.23 23.43
N SER A 668 -17.42 -61.46 22.35
CA SER A 668 -17.67 -61.60 20.91
C SER A 668 -16.83 -60.52 20.17
N LYS A 669 -16.11 -60.90 19.10
CA LYS A 669 -16.25 -60.48 17.66
C LYS A 669 -15.99 -59.00 17.36
N LYS A 670 -15.30 -58.58 16.29
CA LYS A 670 -14.78 -59.14 15.00
C LYS A 670 -13.81 -58.02 14.48
N GLY A 671 -12.64 -58.22 13.87
CA GLY A 671 -12.17 -59.12 12.79
C GLY A 671 -11.85 -58.25 11.55
N GLY A 672 -10.79 -58.36 10.74
CA GLY A 672 -9.56 -59.17 10.63
C GLY A 672 -8.78 -58.60 9.41
N LYS A 673 -7.45 -58.35 9.52
CA LYS A 673 -6.30 -59.09 8.94
C LYS A 673 -6.30 -59.32 7.42
N ASN A 674 -5.32 -58.74 6.69
CA ASN A 674 -4.04 -59.33 6.22
C ASN A 674 -4.24 -60.28 5.01
N ASP A 675 -3.37 -60.45 4.01
CA ASP A 675 -1.98 -60.07 3.77
C ASP A 675 -1.68 -60.28 2.26
N SER A 676 -0.54 -59.78 1.78
CA SER A 676 0.29 -60.21 0.62
C SER A 676 -0.31 -61.21 -0.39
N GLY A 677 -0.34 -61.02 -1.71
CA GLY A 677 0.63 -60.39 -2.59
C GLY A 677 1.26 -61.44 -3.52
N SER A 678 0.84 -61.51 -4.79
CA SER A 678 1.73 -61.75 -5.95
C SER A 678 0.98 -61.86 -7.29
N ARG A 679 1.28 -60.92 -8.20
CA ARG A 679 1.48 -61.05 -9.66
C ARG A 679 0.48 -61.88 -10.49
N SER A 680 -0.19 -61.23 -11.45
CA SER A 680 0.26 -61.21 -12.86
C SER A 680 -0.75 -60.59 -13.86
N HIS A 681 -0.19 -59.98 -14.91
CA HIS A 681 -0.71 -59.76 -16.27
C HIS A 681 -1.91 -58.84 -16.59
N LYS A 682 -1.54 -57.62 -17.07
CA LYS A 682 -1.83 -57.08 -18.43
C LYS A 682 -2.73 -57.96 -19.33
N ARG A 683 -3.91 -57.46 -19.74
CA ARG A 683 -4.18 -56.75 -21.04
C ARG A 683 -5.66 -56.88 -21.48
N LYS A 684 -6.22 -55.71 -21.85
CA LYS A 684 -7.15 -55.41 -22.95
C LYS A 684 -8.66 -55.77 -22.88
N ARG A 685 -9.42 -54.76 -23.32
CA ARG A 685 -10.79 -54.71 -23.90
C ARG A 685 -11.92 -54.80 -22.88
N ASN A 686 -12.95 -53.95 -22.89
CA ASN A 686 -13.47 -53.03 -23.91
C ASN A 686 -13.46 -51.57 -23.46
#